data_AF-A0A6L7LPB3-F1
#
_entry.id   AF-A0A6L7LPB3-F1
#
_cell.length_a   1.000
_cell.length_b   1.000
_cell.length_c   1.000
_cell.angle_alpha   90.00
_cell.angle_beta   90.00
_cell.angle_gamma   90.00
#
_symmetry.space_group_name_H-M   'P 1'
#
loop_
_entity.id
_entity.type
_entity.pdbx_description
1 polymer ?
#
loop_
_entity_poly.entity_id
_entity_poly.type
_entity_poly.pdbx_seq_one_letter_code
_entity_poly.pdbx_strand_id
1 'polypeptide(L)'
;MAEISPASRAVPSLAGRMPLQCHRDLDSLQGFVHSTISGESPAAPVSADEFQQVLLTGATGLVGRFLLRELLRQNDSLVVHCLVRARDVEHGFARIRTALEHAEIWEDALESRIRVTVGDICAAQFGLGDAEFEDLCRCIDAVYHLAADLSLTSSYASIRAVNSSSLRNVLALCLRIRFKHVFYASTMGVFPEYFCNFSNEFSGRRIEHHMQPDLAAMKRLFPPGFVGYPWSKLVSEQVLLFANAAGLPVAIFRLPQTGMSSTGFTQASAVAVSVHYAAMQVEMVPASFSIQSYAEPVDTLSEICAAISANPGRRFKIYHCCDTQPPHDDFRPADFGLYLREVPYETFKRACQALGERSPLHGLWDLLDFFAPYWFASGEARGVAPVDDRAIREDCPFAVRWPALLIRHARSYDWIRRQRDAWPYPVPHVRLDFDRLMTQAEGYAEWAGVPFDHAYPGWIRAGLQHLVEALSARQAGLLEERRPHVVYELNRQLRNNAALAREWRQHPEIEREEIVRPVFIVGINRTGTTFLHRMMARDRRFWTLRRYELAEPVLASGEYGTEAWTVGDPRRAHVKEVLESIRVVEQFAEMHHIDVDQPEEDFPILRQSFASWVNAVAYYVPDYRRWLAATGSGNAYAFHQRVMRHFNWQRRQRNRDATKVWLFKMPFHLMELEALLANYPDAIFIQTHREPAQFMGSWNSLVDRIRSVSLEPRPPHETGAEQLDLMSGMLNEAMRFRESRPEIESRWVDVSYRDLVENPMAVVNAIYERLEWRFEPVVAAEMESWLERQAEQRRQGPPHRYRLEDFGLTAERVAAAFEPYREFVASRKIA
;
A
#
# COMPACT_ATOMS: atom_id res chain seq x y z
N MET A 1 13.85 38.90 -11.05
CA MET A 1 12.53 39.07 -11.68
C MET A 1 12.70 38.90 -13.19
N ALA A 2 12.38 37.72 -13.73
CA ALA A 2 12.28 37.55 -15.17
C ALA A 2 10.90 38.03 -15.62
N GLU A 3 10.83 38.98 -16.56
CA GLU A 3 9.58 39.49 -17.11
C GLU A 3 8.78 38.36 -17.78
N ILE A 4 7.59 38.09 -17.26
CA ILE A 4 6.67 37.10 -17.83
C ILE A 4 6.07 37.70 -19.11
N SER A 5 6.26 37.01 -20.25
CA SER A 5 5.80 37.41 -21.58
C SER A 5 4.31 37.83 -21.63
N PRO A 6 3.93 38.86 -22.43
CA PRO A 6 2.55 39.30 -22.64
C PRO A 6 1.57 38.20 -23.10
N ALA A 7 2.08 37.13 -23.74
CA ALA A 7 1.27 35.98 -24.15
C ALA A 7 0.64 35.21 -22.95
N SER A 8 1.18 35.38 -21.75
CA SER A 8 0.69 34.73 -20.51
C SER A 8 -0.56 35.36 -19.88
N ARG A 9 -1.02 36.50 -20.41
CA ARG A 9 -2.16 37.28 -19.88
C ARG A 9 -3.50 37.00 -20.58
N ALA A 10 -3.52 36.23 -21.68
CA ALA A 10 -4.78 35.88 -22.33
C ALA A 10 -5.49 34.74 -21.57
N VAL A 11 -6.79 34.93 -21.29
CA VAL A 11 -7.64 33.82 -20.82
C VAL A 11 -7.68 32.76 -21.92
N PRO A 12 -7.36 31.49 -21.62
CA PRO A 12 -7.40 30.41 -22.61
C PRO A 12 -8.75 30.37 -23.33
N SER A 13 -8.73 30.35 -24.66
CA SER A 13 -9.96 30.31 -25.45
C SER A 13 -10.68 28.97 -25.28
N LEU A 14 -11.98 29.00 -25.00
CA LEU A 14 -12.82 27.81 -24.99
C LEU A 14 -13.27 27.45 -26.41
N ALA A 15 -13.16 26.18 -26.76
CA ALA A 15 -13.70 25.67 -28.03
C ALA A 15 -15.22 25.49 -27.92
N GLY A 16 -15.98 26.27 -28.69
CA GLY A 16 -17.45 26.24 -28.70
C GLY A 16 -18.09 27.38 -27.90
N ARG A 17 -19.37 27.23 -27.53
CA ARG A 17 -20.12 28.24 -26.78
C ARG A 17 -20.63 27.68 -25.47
N MET A 18 -20.54 28.44 -24.38
CA MET A 18 -21.19 28.05 -23.11
C MET A 18 -22.73 28.02 -23.25
N PRO A 19 -23.44 27.25 -22.40
CA PRO A 19 -24.88 27.42 -22.21
C PRO A 19 -25.21 28.86 -21.78
N LEU A 20 -26.38 29.36 -22.17
CA LEU A 20 -26.77 30.77 -21.96
C LEU A 20 -26.65 31.22 -20.49
N GLN A 21 -27.09 30.40 -19.54
CA GLN A 21 -27.04 30.76 -18.13
C GLN A 21 -25.60 30.77 -17.59
N CYS A 22 -24.76 29.83 -18.01
CA CYS A 22 -23.34 29.81 -17.66
C CYS A 22 -22.62 31.06 -18.19
N HIS A 23 -22.92 31.45 -19.43
CA HIS A 23 -22.35 32.65 -20.04
C HIS A 23 -22.78 33.92 -19.31
N ARG A 24 -24.08 34.07 -18.98
CA ARG A 24 -24.58 35.24 -18.21
C ARG A 24 -23.91 35.37 -16.85
N ASP A 25 -23.68 34.26 -16.17
CA ASP A 25 -23.03 34.27 -14.85
C ASP A 25 -21.55 34.63 -14.97
N LEU A 26 -20.87 34.09 -15.99
CA LEU A 26 -19.50 34.46 -16.32
C LEU A 26 -19.40 35.97 -16.61
N ASP A 27 -20.27 36.51 -17.47
CA ASP A 27 -20.28 37.93 -17.81
C ASP A 27 -20.55 38.80 -16.58
N SER A 28 -21.49 38.39 -15.73
CA SER A 28 -21.80 39.11 -14.49
C SER A 28 -20.59 39.15 -13.53
N LEU A 29 -19.89 38.03 -13.38
CA LEU A 29 -18.70 37.94 -12.53
C LEU A 29 -17.51 38.69 -13.12
N GLN A 30 -17.28 38.59 -14.43
CA GLN A 30 -16.25 39.36 -15.13
C GLN A 30 -16.52 40.87 -15.05
N GLY A 31 -17.78 41.28 -15.23
CA GLY A 31 -18.21 42.66 -15.05
C GLY A 31 -17.93 43.17 -13.63
N PHE A 32 -18.18 42.34 -12.61
CA PHE A 32 -17.86 42.68 -11.22
C PHE A 32 -16.34 42.83 -10.98
N VAL A 33 -15.52 41.92 -11.51
CA VAL A 33 -14.05 42.02 -11.43
C VAL A 33 -13.58 43.31 -12.11
N HIS A 34 -14.06 43.56 -13.33
CA HIS A 34 -13.70 44.74 -14.10
C HIS A 34 -14.09 46.04 -13.39
N SER A 35 -15.32 46.15 -12.87
CA SER A 35 -15.77 47.34 -12.15
C SER A 35 -14.99 47.57 -10.85
N THR A 36 -14.59 46.49 -10.16
CA THR A 36 -13.87 46.58 -8.88
C THR A 36 -12.42 47.02 -9.10
N ILE A 37 -11.76 46.49 -10.12
CA ILE A 37 -10.35 46.81 -10.43
C ILE A 37 -10.19 48.17 -11.12
N SER A 38 -11.22 48.65 -11.83
CA SER A 38 -11.21 49.97 -12.48
C SER A 38 -11.29 51.16 -11.49
N GLY A 39 -11.48 50.90 -10.20
CA GLY A 39 -11.44 51.90 -9.13
C GLY A 39 -10.02 52.16 -8.60
N GLU A 40 -9.88 52.34 -7.29
CA GLU A 40 -8.55 52.37 -6.65
C GLU A 40 -7.87 51.00 -6.70
N SER A 41 -6.63 50.95 -7.17
CA SER A 41 -5.86 49.70 -7.25
C SER A 41 -5.56 49.16 -5.85
N PRO A 42 -5.90 47.89 -5.55
CA PRO A 42 -5.53 47.26 -4.29
C PRO A 42 -4.01 47.17 -4.12
N ALA A 43 -3.55 47.12 -2.88
CA ALA A 43 -2.15 46.84 -2.58
C ALA A 43 -1.72 45.46 -3.14
N ALA A 44 -0.44 45.31 -3.41
CA ALA A 44 0.16 44.06 -3.89
C ALA A 44 -0.06 42.91 -2.87
N PRO A 45 -0.22 41.66 -3.34
CA PRO A 45 -0.40 40.50 -2.47
C PRO A 45 0.84 40.24 -1.62
N VAL A 46 0.63 39.61 -0.46
CA VAL A 46 1.72 39.08 0.39
C VAL A 46 2.36 37.88 -0.31
N SER A 47 3.69 37.68 -0.14
CA SER A 47 4.37 36.51 -0.70
C SER A 47 3.85 35.21 -0.07
N ALA A 48 3.82 34.12 -0.84
CA ALA A 48 3.20 32.87 -0.39
C ALA A 48 3.86 32.22 0.83
N ASP A 49 5.17 32.43 0.98
CA ASP A 49 5.98 31.98 2.11
C ASP A 49 5.82 32.86 3.37
N GLU A 50 5.15 34.01 3.26
CA GLU A 50 4.94 34.96 4.35
C GLU A 50 3.51 34.94 4.91
N PHE A 51 2.62 34.09 4.38
CA PHE A 51 1.22 34.02 4.83
C PHE A 51 1.11 33.80 6.34
N GLN A 52 0.33 34.65 6.99
CA GLN A 52 0.06 34.59 8.43
C GLN A 52 -1.38 34.17 8.70
N GLN A 53 -2.34 34.70 7.93
CA GLN A 53 -3.75 34.38 8.12
C GLN A 53 -4.42 34.09 6.78
N VAL A 54 -5.10 32.95 6.69
CA VAL A 54 -5.77 32.51 5.45
C VAL A 54 -7.22 32.15 5.71
N LEU A 55 -8.07 32.29 4.71
CA LEU A 55 -9.47 31.89 4.77
C LEU A 55 -9.66 30.56 4.04
N LEU A 56 -10.25 29.57 4.70
CA LEU A 56 -10.64 28.29 4.12
C LEU A 56 -12.16 28.17 4.08
N THR A 57 -12.71 27.91 2.89
CA THR A 57 -14.12 27.55 2.73
C THR A 57 -14.24 26.04 2.54
N GLY A 58 -15.26 25.41 3.13
CA GLY A 58 -15.47 23.96 2.98
C GLY A 58 -14.60 23.10 3.91
N ALA A 59 -14.14 23.64 5.05
CA ALA A 59 -13.30 22.94 6.03
C ALA A 59 -13.89 21.62 6.57
N THR A 60 -15.22 21.48 6.59
CA THR A 60 -15.90 20.24 7.02
C THR A 60 -16.07 19.21 5.89
N GLY A 61 -15.74 19.57 4.65
CA GLY A 61 -15.83 18.69 3.47
C GLY A 61 -14.75 17.62 3.45
N LEU A 62 -14.79 16.74 2.44
CA LEU A 62 -13.81 15.66 2.26
C LEU A 62 -12.39 16.22 2.08
N VAL A 63 -12.15 17.06 1.07
CA VAL A 63 -10.81 17.61 0.80
C VAL A 63 -10.44 18.69 1.84
N GLY A 64 -11.41 19.52 2.23
CA GLY A 64 -11.17 20.67 3.10
C GLY A 64 -10.61 20.32 4.49
N ARG A 65 -11.02 19.20 5.09
CA ARG A 65 -10.51 18.78 6.41
C ARG A 65 -9.04 18.35 6.36
N PHE A 66 -8.63 17.68 5.29
CA PHE A 66 -7.24 17.27 5.11
C PHE A 66 -6.39 18.48 4.73
N LEU A 67 -6.87 19.36 3.84
CA LEU A 67 -6.17 20.60 3.52
C LEU A 67 -5.98 21.51 4.74
N LEU A 68 -6.99 21.64 5.60
CA LEU A 68 -6.86 22.40 6.86
C LEU A 68 -5.69 21.89 7.70
N ARG A 69 -5.62 20.57 7.90
CA ARG A 69 -4.52 19.94 8.63
C ARG A 69 -3.18 20.20 7.95
N GLU A 70 -3.07 19.98 6.64
CA GLU A 70 -1.79 20.14 5.94
C GLU A 70 -1.30 21.60 5.93
N LEU A 71 -2.20 22.58 5.78
CA LEU A 71 -1.85 24.00 5.91
C LEU A 71 -1.27 24.32 7.29
N LEU A 72 -1.88 23.80 8.35
CA LEU A 72 -1.43 24.04 9.73
C LEU A 72 -0.15 23.26 10.08
N ARG A 73 0.09 22.09 9.49
CA ARG A 73 1.31 21.30 9.73
C ARG A 73 2.53 21.84 8.98
N GLN A 74 2.32 22.45 7.81
CA GLN A 74 3.42 23.00 7.00
C GLN A 74 3.89 24.38 7.49
N ASN A 75 3.07 25.08 8.29
CA ASN A 75 3.43 26.38 8.87
C ASN A 75 2.90 26.52 10.31
N ASP A 76 3.81 26.48 11.29
CA ASP A 76 3.49 26.55 12.72
C ASP A 76 2.89 27.89 13.16
N SER A 77 3.15 28.97 12.41
CA SER A 77 2.63 30.31 12.69
C SER A 77 1.30 30.63 12.01
N LEU A 78 0.90 29.82 11.02
CA LEU A 78 -0.30 30.08 10.23
C LEU A 78 -1.58 29.92 11.05
N VAL A 79 -2.47 30.89 10.91
CA VAL A 79 -3.85 30.84 11.43
C VAL A 79 -4.82 30.66 10.27
N VAL A 80 -5.72 29.69 10.39
CA VAL A 80 -6.72 29.41 9.36
C VAL A 80 -8.11 29.81 9.85
N HIS A 81 -8.71 30.78 9.16
CA HIS A 81 -10.10 31.18 9.34
C HIS A 81 -10.98 30.24 8.51
N CYS A 82 -11.81 29.43 9.15
CA CYS A 82 -12.73 28.51 8.49
C CYS A 82 -14.12 29.14 8.39
N LEU A 83 -14.57 29.43 7.17
CA LEU A 83 -15.94 29.88 6.91
C LEU A 83 -16.89 28.69 7.05
N VAL A 84 -17.76 28.72 8.06
CA VAL A 84 -18.69 27.64 8.39
C VAL A 84 -20.10 28.18 8.63
N ARG A 85 -21.09 27.56 7.97
CA ARG A 85 -22.50 27.79 8.30
C ARG A 85 -22.82 27.18 9.65
N ALA A 86 -22.87 27.98 10.71
CA ALA A 86 -23.12 27.51 12.06
C ALA A 86 -24.08 28.47 12.79
N ARG A 87 -24.50 28.09 14.00
CA ARG A 87 -25.31 28.96 14.86
C ARG A 87 -24.44 30.03 15.52
N ASP A 88 -23.21 29.65 15.85
CA ASP A 88 -22.22 30.42 16.58
C ASP A 88 -20.83 29.79 16.33
N VAL A 89 -19.80 30.44 16.87
CA VAL A 89 -18.39 30.05 16.74
C VAL A 89 -18.14 28.66 17.34
N GLU A 90 -18.72 28.36 18.50
CA GLU A 90 -18.55 27.09 19.21
C GLU A 90 -19.11 25.91 18.40
N HIS A 91 -20.33 26.06 17.89
CA HIS A 91 -20.94 25.07 17.00
C HIS A 91 -20.13 24.91 15.71
N GLY A 92 -19.62 26.00 15.13
CA GLY A 92 -18.78 25.91 13.94
C GLY A 92 -17.47 25.16 14.20
N PHE A 93 -16.84 25.39 15.35
CA PHE A 93 -15.62 24.71 15.76
C PHE A 93 -15.87 23.22 16.01
N ALA A 94 -16.94 22.89 16.74
CA ALA A 94 -17.36 21.51 16.97
C ALA A 94 -17.55 20.74 15.65
N ARG A 95 -18.19 21.36 14.64
CA ARG A 95 -18.35 20.74 13.31
C ARG A 95 -17.03 20.46 12.61
N ILE A 96 -16.04 21.35 12.73
CA ILE A 96 -14.69 21.15 12.16
C ILE A 96 -14.00 20.02 12.90
N ARG A 97 -13.96 20.08 14.23
CA ARG A 97 -13.35 19.06 15.09
C ARG A 97 -13.93 17.67 14.82
N THR A 98 -15.25 17.51 14.83
CA THR A 98 -15.91 16.25 14.49
C THR A 98 -15.54 15.74 13.09
N ALA A 99 -15.39 16.63 12.09
CA ALA A 99 -14.99 16.21 10.76
C ALA A 99 -13.54 15.66 10.71
N LEU A 100 -12.62 16.27 11.47
CA LEU A 100 -11.23 15.82 11.57
C LEU A 100 -11.11 14.56 12.44
N GLU A 101 -11.83 14.47 13.56
CA GLU A 101 -11.88 13.28 14.43
C GLU A 101 -12.47 12.07 13.71
N HIS A 102 -13.56 12.24 12.96
CA HIS A 102 -14.13 11.17 12.15
C HIS A 102 -13.16 10.65 11.08
N ALA A 103 -12.29 11.53 10.56
CA ALA A 103 -11.23 11.14 9.64
C ALA A 103 -9.95 10.66 10.32
N GLU A 104 -9.91 10.60 11.66
CA GLU A 104 -8.74 10.20 12.46
C GLU A 104 -7.50 11.07 12.20
N ILE A 105 -7.71 12.36 11.92
CA ILE A 105 -6.67 13.35 11.61
C ILE A 105 -6.67 14.57 12.54
N TRP A 106 -7.43 14.52 13.64
CA TRP A 106 -7.41 15.58 14.65
C TRP A 106 -6.11 15.53 15.46
N GLU A 107 -5.53 16.70 15.70
CA GLU A 107 -4.32 16.89 16.52
C GLU A 107 -4.57 18.08 17.45
N ASP A 108 -4.52 17.89 18.78
CA ASP A 108 -4.86 18.93 19.76
C ASP A 108 -4.01 20.20 19.62
N ALA A 109 -2.77 20.06 19.13
CA ALA A 109 -1.87 21.19 18.88
C ALA A 109 -2.39 22.16 17.79
N LEU A 110 -3.33 21.74 16.95
CA LEU A 110 -3.88 22.56 15.86
C LEU A 110 -5.00 23.50 16.33
N GLU A 111 -5.65 23.18 17.45
CA GLU A 111 -6.87 23.85 17.94
C GLU A 111 -6.72 25.38 18.03
N SER A 112 -5.64 25.86 18.64
CA SER A 112 -5.40 27.30 18.87
C SER A 112 -5.27 28.13 17.59
N ARG A 113 -5.05 27.49 16.43
CA ARG A 113 -4.81 28.13 15.14
C ARG A 113 -6.00 28.03 14.18
N ILE A 114 -7.08 27.37 14.59
CA ILE A 114 -8.34 27.29 13.84
C ILE A 114 -9.28 28.38 14.36
N ARG A 115 -9.59 29.38 13.52
CA ARG A 115 -10.58 30.42 13.83
C ARG A 115 -11.85 30.17 13.04
N VAL A 116 -13.02 30.23 13.68
CA VAL A 116 -14.29 30.04 12.98
C VAL A 116 -14.85 31.38 12.54
N THR A 117 -15.13 31.50 11.25
CA THR A 117 -15.94 32.59 10.70
C THR A 117 -17.34 32.04 10.44
N VAL A 118 -18.32 32.44 11.26
CA VAL A 118 -19.71 32.00 11.07
C VAL A 118 -20.31 32.78 9.91
N GLY A 119 -20.68 32.10 8.82
CA GLY A 119 -21.23 32.77 7.65
C GLY A 119 -21.66 31.81 6.55
N ASP A 120 -22.28 32.37 5.51
CA ASP A 120 -22.74 31.67 4.33
C ASP A 120 -22.08 32.24 3.08
N ILE A 121 -21.39 31.39 2.31
CA ILE A 121 -20.70 31.77 1.07
C ILE A 121 -21.63 32.42 0.04
N CYS A 122 -22.92 32.08 0.06
CA CYS A 122 -23.94 32.61 -0.84
C CYS A 122 -24.42 34.02 -0.45
N ALA A 123 -24.31 34.39 0.83
CA ALA A 123 -24.74 35.68 1.32
C ALA A 123 -23.73 36.78 0.96
N ALA A 124 -24.21 37.99 0.66
CA ALA A 124 -23.35 39.14 0.44
C ALA A 124 -22.38 39.32 1.62
N GLN A 125 -21.09 39.54 1.35
CA GLN A 125 -20.06 39.63 2.40
C GLN A 125 -20.03 38.42 3.36
N PHE A 126 -20.39 37.24 2.86
CA PHE A 126 -20.55 36.01 3.65
C PHE A 126 -21.63 36.06 4.74
N GLY A 127 -22.50 37.08 4.72
CA GLY A 127 -23.49 37.33 5.77
C GLY A 127 -22.92 38.04 7.00
N LEU A 128 -21.68 38.53 6.92
CA LEU A 128 -21.02 39.29 7.99
C LEU A 128 -21.47 40.76 7.96
N GLY A 129 -21.29 41.45 9.09
CA GLY A 129 -21.42 42.90 9.13
C GLY A 129 -20.26 43.60 8.40
N ASP A 130 -20.47 44.84 7.93
CA ASP A 130 -19.46 45.57 7.16
C ASP A 130 -18.10 45.67 7.88
N ALA A 131 -18.12 45.91 9.20
CA ALA A 131 -16.90 45.99 10.01
C ALA A 131 -16.13 44.66 10.07
N GLU A 132 -16.82 43.55 10.31
CA GLU A 132 -16.22 42.21 10.37
C GLU A 132 -15.66 41.79 9.01
N PHE A 133 -16.38 42.08 7.93
CA PHE A 133 -15.90 41.79 6.59
C PHE A 133 -14.69 42.67 6.21
N GLU A 134 -14.68 43.94 6.63
CA GLU A 134 -13.53 44.82 6.40
C GLU A 134 -12.29 44.36 7.18
N ASP A 135 -12.47 43.88 8.41
CA ASP A 135 -11.39 43.26 9.18
C ASP A 135 -10.84 42.00 8.50
N LEU A 136 -11.70 41.14 7.96
CA LEU A 136 -11.25 40.02 7.10
C LEU A 136 -10.50 40.52 5.86
N CYS A 137 -10.94 41.60 5.22
CA CYS A 137 -10.24 42.18 4.07
C CYS A 137 -8.82 42.64 4.42
N ARG A 138 -8.58 43.10 5.66
CA ARG A 138 -7.28 43.58 6.13
C ARG A 138 -6.34 42.45 6.53
N CYS A 139 -6.86 41.40 7.18
CA CYS A 139 -6.01 40.39 7.81
C CYS A 139 -5.73 39.15 6.94
N ILE A 140 -6.62 38.80 6.00
CA ILE A 140 -6.46 37.59 5.19
C ILE A 140 -5.47 37.81 4.05
N ASP A 141 -4.46 36.96 3.95
CA ASP A 141 -3.43 36.97 2.89
C ASP A 141 -3.83 36.12 1.68
N ALA A 142 -4.54 35.01 1.93
CA ALA A 142 -4.97 34.08 0.90
C ALA A 142 -6.32 33.41 1.22
N VAL A 143 -7.01 32.97 0.17
CA VAL A 143 -8.28 32.24 0.24
C VAL A 143 -8.16 30.89 -0.45
N TYR A 144 -8.47 29.83 0.30
CA TYR A 144 -8.63 28.46 -0.16
C TYR A 144 -10.12 28.17 -0.36
N HIS A 145 -10.56 28.20 -1.61
CA HIS A 145 -11.96 28.07 -1.96
C HIS A 145 -12.32 26.64 -2.40
N LEU A 146 -12.80 25.82 -1.46
CA LEU A 146 -13.18 24.42 -1.67
C LEU A 146 -14.69 24.18 -1.52
N ALA A 147 -15.45 25.14 -0.97
CA ALA A 147 -16.89 24.99 -0.78
C ALA A 147 -17.61 24.82 -2.13
N ALA A 148 -18.35 23.72 -2.27
CA ALA A 148 -19.19 23.44 -3.42
C ALA A 148 -20.29 22.44 -3.05
N ASP A 149 -21.42 22.54 -3.73
CA ASP A 149 -22.36 21.45 -3.92
C ASP A 149 -21.79 20.48 -4.97
N LEU A 150 -21.63 19.21 -4.59
CA LEU A 150 -20.99 18.17 -5.40
C LEU A 150 -22.01 17.26 -6.10
N SER A 151 -23.30 17.61 -6.08
CA SER A 151 -24.35 16.81 -6.70
C SER A 151 -24.15 16.65 -8.22
N LEU A 152 -24.03 15.39 -8.68
CA LEU A 152 -23.83 15.04 -10.08
C LEU A 152 -25.14 14.94 -10.89
N THR A 153 -26.29 14.97 -10.23
CA THR A 153 -27.64 14.90 -10.83
C THR A 153 -28.40 16.23 -10.75
N SER A 154 -27.76 17.28 -10.25
CA SER A 154 -28.36 18.60 -10.14
C SER A 154 -28.05 19.48 -11.33
N SER A 155 -29.08 20.20 -11.80
CA SER A 155 -28.93 21.21 -12.86
C SER A 155 -27.93 22.30 -12.47
N TYR A 156 -27.35 22.97 -13.46
CA TYR A 156 -26.53 24.17 -13.24
C TYR A 156 -27.34 25.23 -12.49
N ALA A 157 -28.62 25.40 -12.81
CA ALA A 157 -29.49 26.41 -12.21
C ALA A 157 -29.69 26.22 -10.70
N SER A 158 -29.68 24.99 -10.20
CA SER A 158 -29.86 24.71 -8.77
C SER A 158 -28.56 24.89 -7.96
N ILE A 159 -27.40 24.58 -8.55
CA ILE A 159 -26.12 24.63 -7.82
C ILE A 159 -25.34 25.94 -8.04
N ARG A 160 -25.67 26.72 -9.07
CA ARG A 160 -24.93 27.95 -9.45
C ARG A 160 -24.85 28.97 -8.33
N ALA A 161 -25.79 29.01 -7.38
CA ALA A 161 -25.74 29.92 -6.25
C ALA A 161 -24.50 29.64 -5.38
N VAL A 162 -24.28 28.36 -5.04
CA VAL A 162 -23.18 27.91 -4.19
C VAL A 162 -21.86 27.80 -4.95
N ASN A 163 -21.88 27.32 -6.21
CA ASN A 163 -20.65 26.93 -6.90
C ASN A 163 -20.03 28.00 -7.81
N SER A 164 -20.85 28.92 -8.31
CA SER A 164 -20.42 29.94 -9.29
C SER A 164 -20.69 31.36 -8.80
N SER A 165 -21.92 31.66 -8.39
CA SER A 165 -22.36 33.01 -8.04
C SER A 165 -21.74 33.48 -6.71
N SER A 166 -21.58 32.57 -5.75
CA SER A 166 -20.92 32.82 -4.46
C SER A 166 -19.46 33.29 -4.60
N LEU A 167 -18.80 32.95 -5.71
CA LEU A 167 -17.45 33.39 -6.03
C LEU A 167 -17.34 34.92 -6.08
N ARG A 168 -18.45 35.63 -6.33
CA ARG A 168 -18.51 37.08 -6.21
C ARG A 168 -18.09 37.57 -4.81
N ASN A 169 -18.50 36.88 -3.75
CA ASN A 169 -18.16 37.27 -2.37
C ASN A 169 -16.69 36.98 -2.06
N VAL A 170 -16.15 35.87 -2.58
CA VAL A 170 -14.72 35.56 -2.50
C VAL A 170 -13.90 36.61 -3.26
N LEU A 171 -14.29 36.96 -4.49
CA LEU A 171 -13.64 38.02 -5.27
C LEU A 171 -13.76 39.38 -4.57
N ALA A 172 -14.88 39.69 -3.93
CA ALA A 172 -15.05 40.93 -3.16
C ALA A 172 -14.08 41.03 -1.98
N LEU A 173 -13.72 39.90 -1.34
CA LEU A 173 -12.68 39.85 -0.32
C LEU A 173 -11.28 40.00 -0.95
N CYS A 174 -11.02 39.25 -2.03
CA CYS A 174 -9.70 39.15 -2.65
C CYS A 174 -9.27 40.37 -3.45
N LEU A 175 -10.23 41.21 -3.86
CA LEU A 175 -9.97 42.43 -4.63
C LEU A 175 -10.05 43.70 -3.75
N ARG A 176 -10.34 43.58 -2.45
CA ARG A 176 -10.50 44.73 -1.55
C ARG A 176 -9.29 44.92 -0.65
N ILE A 177 -8.83 46.17 -0.52
CA ILE A 177 -7.66 46.64 0.25
C ILE A 177 -6.33 46.13 -0.31
N ARG A 178 -6.18 44.80 -0.41
CA ARG A 178 -5.01 44.11 -0.94
C ARG A 178 -5.46 42.93 -1.78
N PHE A 179 -4.76 42.66 -2.88
CA PHE A 179 -4.92 41.39 -3.57
C PHE A 179 -4.59 40.22 -2.66
N LYS A 180 -5.45 39.20 -2.67
CA LYS A 180 -5.25 37.97 -1.90
C LYS A 180 -5.05 36.81 -2.87
N HIS A 181 -4.18 35.88 -2.52
CA HIS A 181 -4.03 34.66 -3.32
C HIS A 181 -5.34 33.86 -3.31
N VAL A 182 -5.74 33.36 -4.48
CA VAL A 182 -6.91 32.48 -4.59
C VAL A 182 -6.48 31.09 -5.02
N PHE A 183 -6.65 30.14 -4.12
CA PHE A 183 -6.43 28.71 -4.32
C PHE A 183 -7.78 28.04 -4.48
N TYR A 184 -8.14 27.69 -5.71
CA TYR A 184 -9.46 27.20 -6.05
C TYR A 184 -9.46 25.70 -6.32
N ALA A 185 -10.34 24.96 -5.64
CA ALA A 185 -10.58 23.55 -5.95
C ALA A 185 -11.62 23.42 -7.06
N SER A 186 -11.10 23.18 -8.26
CA SER A 186 -11.85 22.74 -9.42
C SER A 186 -11.88 21.20 -9.49
N THR A 187 -12.16 20.65 -10.67
CA THR A 187 -12.30 19.21 -10.87
C THR A 187 -11.79 18.79 -12.25
N MET A 188 -11.22 17.60 -12.33
CA MET A 188 -10.96 16.93 -13.61
C MET A 188 -12.25 16.58 -14.36
N GLY A 189 -13.40 16.55 -13.67
CA GLY A 189 -14.72 16.33 -14.26
C GLY A 189 -15.18 17.41 -15.24
N VAL A 190 -14.42 18.50 -15.45
CA VAL A 190 -14.66 19.43 -16.56
C VAL A 190 -14.32 18.80 -17.92
N PHE A 191 -13.46 17.77 -17.93
CA PHE A 191 -13.08 17.03 -19.13
C PHE A 191 -13.93 15.78 -19.29
N PRO A 192 -14.78 15.69 -20.32
CA PRO A 192 -15.47 14.45 -20.64
C PRO A 192 -14.50 13.29 -20.92
N GLU A 193 -13.32 13.58 -21.45
CA GLU A 193 -12.24 12.61 -21.65
C GLU A 193 -11.79 11.95 -20.36
N TYR A 194 -11.82 12.65 -19.23
CA TYR A 194 -11.47 12.09 -17.91
C TYR A 194 -12.67 11.37 -17.30
N PHE A 195 -13.83 12.06 -17.23
CA PHE A 195 -15.01 11.56 -16.52
C PHE A 195 -15.68 10.36 -17.23
N CYS A 196 -15.64 10.36 -18.56
CA CYS A 196 -16.18 9.31 -19.42
C CYS A 196 -15.07 8.54 -20.14
N ASN A 197 -13.84 8.49 -19.61
CA ASN A 197 -12.75 7.72 -20.19
C ASN A 197 -13.05 6.21 -20.29
N PHE A 198 -14.03 5.76 -19.51
CA PHE A 198 -14.60 4.43 -19.63
C PHE A 198 -15.41 4.25 -20.92
N SER A 199 -15.58 5.25 -21.78
CA SER A 199 -16.15 5.06 -23.12
C SER A 199 -15.04 4.95 -24.16
N ASN A 200 -15.22 4.08 -25.15
CA ASN A 200 -14.23 3.91 -26.23
C ASN A 200 -14.04 5.20 -27.06
N GLU A 201 -14.99 6.15 -26.97
CA GLU A 201 -14.97 7.42 -27.69
C GLU A 201 -13.76 8.30 -27.36
N PHE A 202 -13.27 8.23 -26.11
CA PHE A 202 -12.17 9.05 -25.61
C PHE A 202 -10.87 8.26 -25.38
N SER A 203 -10.86 6.98 -25.73
CA SER A 203 -9.69 6.10 -25.56
C SER A 203 -8.45 6.70 -26.24
N GLY A 204 -7.35 6.76 -25.49
CA GLY A 204 -6.06 7.29 -25.95
C GLY A 204 -5.96 8.82 -26.05
N ARG A 205 -7.02 9.58 -25.72
CA ARG A 205 -6.95 11.06 -25.72
C ARG A 205 -6.21 11.56 -24.49
N ARG A 206 -5.16 12.34 -24.71
CA ARG A 206 -4.32 12.94 -23.66
C ARG A 206 -4.86 14.29 -23.22
N ILE A 207 -4.92 14.51 -21.91
CA ILE A 207 -5.31 15.81 -21.31
C ILE A 207 -4.04 16.56 -20.93
N GLU A 208 -3.63 17.47 -21.81
CA GLU A 208 -2.44 18.31 -21.59
C GLU A 208 -2.67 19.38 -20.53
N HIS A 209 -1.59 19.80 -19.86
CA HIS A 209 -1.66 20.73 -18.73
C HIS A 209 -2.45 22.03 -19.00
N HIS A 210 -2.29 22.60 -20.20
CA HIS A 210 -2.89 23.88 -20.61
C HIS A 210 -4.25 23.73 -21.29
N MET A 211 -4.73 22.50 -21.46
CA MET A 211 -5.96 22.22 -22.20
C MET A 211 -7.19 22.80 -21.48
N GLN A 212 -8.14 23.25 -22.29
CA GLN A 212 -9.49 23.61 -21.86
C GLN A 212 -10.48 22.57 -22.40
N PRO A 213 -11.61 22.32 -21.72
CA PRO A 213 -12.55 21.32 -22.18
C PRO A 213 -13.28 21.75 -23.46
N ASP A 214 -13.60 20.78 -24.31
CA ASP A 214 -14.46 20.98 -25.48
C ASP A 214 -15.91 21.18 -25.03
N LEU A 215 -16.46 22.38 -25.25
CA LEU A 215 -17.81 22.71 -24.79
C LEU A 215 -18.91 21.96 -25.56
N ALA A 216 -18.66 21.51 -26.78
CA ALA A 216 -19.58 20.68 -27.53
C ALA A 216 -19.67 19.28 -26.91
N ALA A 217 -18.53 18.69 -26.55
CA ALA A 217 -18.46 17.42 -25.83
C ALA A 217 -19.11 17.53 -24.45
N MET A 218 -18.80 18.59 -23.70
CA MET A 218 -19.43 18.86 -22.40
C MET A 218 -20.95 19.00 -22.52
N LYS A 219 -21.49 19.69 -23.54
CA LYS A 219 -22.95 19.82 -23.68
C LYS A 219 -23.66 18.50 -23.91
N ARG A 220 -23.03 17.62 -24.70
CA ARG A 220 -23.58 16.30 -25.02
C ARG A 220 -23.56 15.38 -23.80
N LEU A 221 -22.47 15.38 -23.03
CA LEU A 221 -22.25 14.45 -21.92
C LEU A 221 -22.69 14.99 -20.57
N PHE A 222 -22.66 16.30 -20.39
CA PHE A 222 -23.08 17.01 -19.20
C PHE A 222 -24.19 18.01 -19.54
N PRO A 223 -25.41 17.54 -19.87
CA PRO A 223 -26.51 18.46 -20.16
C PRO A 223 -26.74 19.36 -18.94
N PRO A 224 -26.69 20.70 -19.06
CA PRO A 224 -26.68 21.61 -17.91
C PRO A 224 -28.00 21.58 -17.11
N GLY A 225 -29.07 21.03 -17.66
CA GLY A 225 -30.33 20.80 -16.96
C GLY A 225 -30.31 19.61 -15.97
N PHE A 226 -29.29 18.75 -16.06
CA PHE A 226 -29.19 17.53 -15.24
C PHE A 226 -27.80 17.37 -14.61
N VAL A 227 -26.71 17.58 -15.37
CA VAL A 227 -25.32 17.48 -14.88
C VAL A 227 -24.69 18.88 -14.86
N GLY A 228 -25.03 19.66 -13.85
CA GLY A 228 -24.60 21.06 -13.71
C GLY A 228 -23.19 21.26 -13.15
N TYR A 229 -22.69 20.31 -12.37
CA TYR A 229 -21.45 20.47 -11.59
C TYR A 229 -20.23 20.85 -12.43
N PRO A 230 -19.90 20.16 -13.54
CA PRO A 230 -18.78 20.53 -14.42
C PRO A 230 -18.88 21.97 -14.95
N TRP A 231 -20.09 22.40 -15.34
CA TRP A 231 -20.32 23.77 -15.83
C TRP A 231 -20.09 24.82 -14.74
N SER A 232 -20.52 24.54 -13.50
CA SER A 232 -20.32 25.45 -12.38
C SER A 232 -18.85 25.67 -12.07
N LYS A 233 -18.04 24.60 -12.15
CA LYS A 233 -16.60 24.66 -11.97
C LYS A 233 -15.92 25.39 -13.11
N LEU A 234 -16.30 25.14 -14.36
CA LEU A 234 -15.76 25.82 -15.53
C LEU A 234 -16.02 27.34 -15.50
N VAL A 235 -17.23 27.79 -15.14
CA VAL A 235 -17.54 29.23 -15.00
C VAL A 235 -16.61 29.89 -13.99
N SER A 236 -16.41 29.24 -12.83
CA SER A 236 -15.50 29.71 -11.79
C SER A 236 -14.03 29.72 -12.23
N GLU A 237 -13.57 28.71 -12.98
CA GLU A 237 -12.24 28.73 -13.59
C GLU A 237 -12.05 29.93 -14.51
N GLN A 238 -13.00 30.19 -15.41
CA GLN A 238 -12.86 31.26 -16.41
C GLN A 238 -12.84 32.66 -15.79
N VAL A 239 -13.67 32.93 -14.77
CA VAL A 239 -13.60 34.23 -14.08
C VAL A 239 -12.31 34.37 -13.28
N LEU A 240 -11.80 33.30 -12.66
CA LEU A 240 -10.52 33.36 -11.94
C LEU A 240 -9.34 33.59 -12.89
N LEU A 241 -9.34 32.97 -14.06
CA LEU A 241 -8.35 33.22 -15.11
C LEU A 241 -8.46 34.66 -15.63
N PHE A 242 -9.68 35.20 -15.76
CA PHE A 242 -9.90 36.61 -16.10
C PHE A 242 -9.37 37.57 -15.02
N ALA A 243 -9.67 37.32 -13.74
CA ALA A 243 -9.14 38.10 -12.62
C ALA A 243 -7.62 37.99 -12.53
N ASN A 244 -7.05 36.84 -12.86
CA ASN A 244 -5.61 36.65 -12.91
C ASN A 244 -4.94 37.46 -14.03
N ALA A 245 -5.57 37.55 -15.20
CA ALA A 245 -5.11 38.46 -16.26
C ALA A 245 -5.11 39.94 -15.81
N ALA A 246 -5.96 40.29 -14.85
CA ALA A 246 -6.03 41.60 -14.21
C ALA A 246 -5.12 41.76 -12.97
N GLY A 247 -4.29 40.77 -12.64
CA GLY A 247 -3.26 40.85 -11.59
C GLY A 247 -3.52 40.05 -10.32
N LEU A 248 -4.70 39.44 -10.16
CA LEU A 248 -5.00 38.61 -8.98
C LEU A 248 -4.18 37.30 -9.01
N PRO A 249 -3.36 36.96 -7.99
CA PRO A 249 -2.65 35.68 -7.97
C PRO A 249 -3.62 34.50 -7.77
N VAL A 250 -3.62 33.55 -8.71
CA VAL A 250 -4.56 32.42 -8.75
C VAL A 250 -3.80 31.10 -8.92
N ALA A 251 -4.30 30.05 -8.27
CA ALA A 251 -4.03 28.66 -8.61
C ALA A 251 -5.35 27.87 -8.64
N ILE A 252 -5.54 27.08 -9.69
CA ILE A 252 -6.71 26.23 -9.92
C ILE A 252 -6.27 24.78 -9.82
N PHE A 253 -6.66 24.11 -8.76
CA PHE A 253 -6.42 22.68 -8.56
C PHE A 253 -7.59 21.90 -9.13
N ARG A 254 -7.39 21.26 -10.29
CA ARG A 254 -8.37 20.32 -10.86
C ARG A 254 -8.20 18.97 -10.16
N LEU A 255 -9.08 18.73 -9.20
CA LEU A 255 -9.05 17.53 -8.37
C LEU A 255 -9.64 16.31 -9.10
N PRO A 256 -9.03 15.13 -8.95
CA PRO A 256 -9.54 13.88 -9.50
C PRO A 256 -10.73 13.36 -8.69
N GLN A 257 -11.21 12.18 -9.04
CA GLN A 257 -12.14 11.45 -8.20
C GLN A 257 -11.42 10.97 -6.92
N THR A 258 -11.93 11.37 -5.75
CA THR A 258 -11.36 10.99 -4.46
C THR A 258 -12.45 10.61 -3.47
N GLY A 259 -12.16 9.63 -2.62
CA GLY A 259 -13.08 9.12 -1.61
C GLY A 259 -12.39 8.33 -0.49
N MET A 260 -11.06 8.22 -0.55
CA MET A 260 -10.23 7.44 0.34
C MET A 260 -8.99 8.25 0.71
N SER A 261 -8.38 7.95 1.85
CA SER A 261 -7.06 8.48 2.24
C SER A 261 -6.04 7.34 2.35
N SER A 262 -4.75 7.68 2.33
CA SER A 262 -3.69 6.71 2.63
C SER A 262 -3.73 6.22 4.09
N THR A 263 -4.39 6.95 4.98
CA THR A 263 -4.62 6.53 6.38
C THR A 263 -5.72 5.48 6.53
N GLY A 264 -6.55 5.29 5.50
CA GLY A 264 -7.67 4.35 5.49
C GLY A 264 -9.05 5.01 5.53
N PHE A 265 -9.17 6.26 6.00
CA PHE A 265 -10.46 6.97 6.00
C PHE A 265 -11.17 6.87 4.64
N THR A 266 -12.43 6.45 4.65
CA THR A 266 -13.24 6.24 3.44
C THR A 266 -14.58 6.96 3.56
N GLN A 267 -14.90 7.80 2.58
CA GLN A 267 -16.14 8.56 2.56
C GLN A 267 -17.25 7.73 1.92
N ALA A 268 -18.15 7.17 2.73
CA ALA A 268 -19.27 6.34 2.26
C ALA A 268 -20.14 7.03 1.19
N SER A 269 -20.36 8.34 1.32
CA SER A 269 -21.20 9.12 0.39
C SER A 269 -20.57 9.39 -0.98
N ALA A 270 -19.33 8.96 -1.22
CA ALA A 270 -18.71 9.10 -2.54
C ALA A 270 -19.30 8.07 -3.50
N VAL A 271 -19.79 8.52 -4.68
CA VAL A 271 -20.50 7.66 -5.64
C VAL A 271 -19.71 6.41 -6.03
N ALA A 272 -18.39 6.53 -6.25
CA ALA A 272 -17.55 5.35 -6.49
C ALA A 272 -17.65 4.37 -5.33
N VAL A 273 -17.43 4.81 -4.09
CA VAL A 273 -17.50 3.95 -2.90
C VAL A 273 -18.86 3.24 -2.83
N SER A 274 -19.96 3.96 -3.10
CA SER A 274 -21.30 3.37 -3.14
C SER A 274 -21.44 2.28 -4.23
N VAL A 275 -20.94 2.51 -5.45
CA VAL A 275 -20.95 1.49 -6.53
C VAL A 275 -20.11 0.26 -6.14
N HIS A 276 -18.92 0.48 -5.57
CA HIS A 276 -18.04 -0.60 -5.11
C HIS A 276 -18.72 -1.47 -4.05
N TYR A 277 -19.31 -0.87 -3.02
CA TYR A 277 -19.95 -1.61 -1.94
C TYR A 277 -21.26 -2.26 -2.37
N ALA A 278 -21.99 -1.68 -3.32
CA ALA A 278 -23.14 -2.36 -3.92
C ALA A 278 -22.71 -3.61 -4.69
N ALA A 279 -21.63 -3.52 -5.50
CA ALA A 279 -21.07 -4.67 -6.20
C ALA A 279 -20.67 -5.80 -5.26
N MET A 280 -20.01 -5.45 -4.14
CA MET A 280 -19.65 -6.42 -3.11
C MET A 280 -20.88 -7.01 -2.40
N GLN A 281 -21.90 -6.20 -2.11
CA GLN A 281 -23.11 -6.64 -1.41
C GLN A 281 -23.95 -7.63 -2.24
N VAL A 282 -24.02 -7.45 -3.56
CA VAL A 282 -24.73 -8.39 -4.45
C VAL A 282 -23.83 -9.45 -5.08
N GLU A 283 -22.53 -9.45 -4.78
CA GLU A 283 -21.49 -10.30 -5.40
C GLU A 283 -21.49 -10.25 -6.94
N MET A 284 -21.84 -9.10 -7.51
CA MET A 284 -21.96 -8.89 -8.96
C MET A 284 -21.34 -7.56 -9.35
N VAL A 285 -20.64 -7.53 -10.48
CA VAL A 285 -20.07 -6.32 -11.06
C VAL A 285 -20.54 -6.17 -12.50
N PRO A 286 -20.96 -4.97 -12.94
CA PRO A 286 -21.29 -4.74 -14.34
C PRO A 286 -20.12 -5.06 -15.26
N ALA A 287 -20.40 -5.58 -16.45
CA ALA A 287 -19.38 -5.87 -17.44
C ALA A 287 -18.55 -4.63 -17.80
N SER A 288 -17.24 -4.83 -18.00
CA SER A 288 -16.26 -3.76 -18.28
C SER A 288 -16.16 -2.65 -17.20
N PHE A 289 -16.81 -2.79 -16.05
CA PHE A 289 -16.59 -1.90 -14.90
C PHE A 289 -15.28 -2.27 -14.21
N SER A 290 -14.34 -1.34 -14.12
CA SER A 290 -13.12 -1.53 -13.34
C SER A 290 -13.21 -0.85 -11.99
N ILE A 291 -12.99 -1.64 -10.94
CA ILE A 291 -12.83 -1.18 -9.56
C ILE A 291 -11.54 -0.38 -9.36
N GLN A 292 -10.58 -0.50 -10.29
CA GLN A 292 -9.28 0.20 -10.23
C GLN A 292 -9.39 1.68 -10.64
N SER A 293 -10.59 2.17 -10.92
CA SER A 293 -10.85 3.49 -11.46
C SER A 293 -10.83 4.57 -10.38
N TYR A 294 -9.73 5.33 -10.32
CA TYR A 294 -9.54 6.65 -9.67
C TYR A 294 -10.21 6.85 -8.30
N ALA A 295 -9.45 6.52 -7.25
CA ALA A 295 -9.69 7.01 -5.90
C ALA A 295 -8.37 7.55 -5.33
N GLU A 296 -7.83 8.61 -5.93
CA GLU A 296 -6.60 9.25 -5.48
C GLU A 296 -6.71 9.65 -4.01
N PRO A 297 -5.68 9.35 -3.19
CA PRO A 297 -5.74 9.57 -1.75
C PRO A 297 -5.87 11.06 -1.40
N VAL A 298 -6.94 11.41 -0.69
CA VAL A 298 -7.29 12.80 -0.36
C VAL A 298 -6.21 13.53 0.45
N ASP A 299 -5.48 12.82 1.28
CA ASP A 299 -4.36 13.32 2.07
C ASP A 299 -3.16 13.68 1.16
N THR A 300 -2.78 12.82 0.23
CA THR A 300 -1.74 13.14 -0.78
C THR A 300 -2.14 14.36 -1.62
N LEU A 301 -3.40 14.42 -2.07
CA LEU A 301 -3.93 15.57 -2.81
C LEU A 301 -3.83 16.88 -1.99
N SER A 302 -4.16 16.80 -0.70
CA SER A 302 -4.14 17.94 0.20
C SER A 302 -2.73 18.44 0.49
N GLU A 303 -1.77 17.52 0.64
CA GLU A 303 -0.35 17.82 0.83
C GLU A 303 0.21 18.56 -0.39
N ILE A 304 -0.08 18.07 -1.61
CA ILE A 304 0.30 18.72 -2.87
C ILE A 304 -0.28 20.12 -2.96
N CYS A 305 -1.58 20.28 -2.69
CA CYS A 305 -2.27 21.57 -2.76
C CYS A 305 -1.66 22.58 -1.77
N ALA A 306 -1.42 22.17 -0.53
CA ALA A 306 -0.79 23.00 0.50
C ALA A 306 0.63 23.42 0.07
N ALA A 307 1.45 22.47 -0.39
CA ALA A 307 2.84 22.73 -0.75
C ALA A 307 2.99 23.65 -1.96
N ILE A 308 2.17 23.44 -3.01
CA ILE A 308 2.12 24.34 -4.18
C ILE A 308 1.59 25.72 -3.77
N SER A 309 0.65 25.78 -2.83
CA SER A 309 0.09 27.05 -2.37
C SER A 309 1.09 27.93 -1.62
N ALA A 310 2.01 27.30 -0.88
CA ALA A 310 3.07 27.97 -0.13
C ALA A 310 4.31 28.29 -0.99
N ASN A 311 4.38 27.84 -2.24
CA ASN A 311 5.53 28.09 -3.12
C ASN A 311 5.47 29.52 -3.70
N PRO A 312 6.38 30.45 -3.31
CA PRO A 312 6.40 31.81 -3.87
C PRO A 312 6.91 31.85 -5.31
N GLY A 313 7.63 30.81 -5.76
CA GLY A 313 8.18 30.66 -7.11
C GLY A 313 7.28 29.91 -8.09
N ARG A 314 5.98 29.77 -7.77
CA ARG A 314 5.01 29.03 -8.58
C ARG A 314 4.93 29.56 -10.02
N ARG A 315 5.09 28.67 -11.00
CA ARG A 315 5.13 29.01 -12.44
C ARG A 315 3.78 28.84 -13.12
N PHE A 316 2.96 27.91 -12.64
CA PHE A 316 1.70 27.54 -13.26
C PHE A 316 0.49 28.15 -12.53
N LYS A 317 -0.67 28.09 -13.19
CA LYS A 317 -1.95 28.61 -12.68
C LYS A 317 -3.02 27.53 -12.56
N ILE A 318 -2.86 26.43 -13.29
CA ILE A 318 -3.75 25.28 -13.29
C ILE A 318 -2.90 24.11 -12.80
N TYR A 319 -3.51 23.08 -12.21
CA TYR A 319 -2.84 21.86 -11.76
C TYR A 319 -3.78 20.67 -11.92
N HIS A 320 -3.38 19.66 -12.68
CA HIS A 320 -4.11 18.38 -12.76
C HIS A 320 -3.59 17.47 -11.65
N CYS A 321 -4.36 17.30 -10.58
CA CYS A 321 -3.93 16.60 -9.37
C CYS A 321 -4.14 15.08 -9.47
N CYS A 322 -3.69 14.46 -10.56
CA CYS A 322 -3.89 13.03 -10.82
C CYS A 322 -2.60 12.25 -10.62
N ASP A 323 -2.74 10.98 -10.24
CA ASP A 323 -1.67 10.01 -10.42
C ASP A 323 -1.58 9.67 -11.92
N THR A 324 -0.40 9.90 -12.51
CA THR A 324 -0.14 9.67 -13.93
C THR A 324 0.65 8.40 -14.18
N GLN A 325 1.00 7.68 -13.11
CA GLN A 325 1.63 6.38 -13.22
C GLN A 325 0.56 5.34 -13.57
N PRO A 326 0.85 4.37 -14.46
CA PRO A 326 -0.04 3.23 -14.63
C PRO A 326 -0.20 2.55 -13.26
N PRO A 327 -1.38 1.97 -12.95
CA PRO A 327 -1.54 1.19 -11.73
C PRO A 327 -0.41 0.14 -11.67
N HIS A 328 0.41 0.19 -10.62
CA HIS A 328 1.58 -0.71 -10.48
C HIS A 328 1.21 -2.19 -10.35
N ASP A 329 -0.07 -2.49 -10.10
CA ASP A 329 -0.61 -3.83 -10.01
C ASP A 329 -2.03 -3.86 -10.57
N ASP A 330 -2.35 -4.90 -11.35
CA ASP A 330 -3.72 -5.29 -11.66
C ASP A 330 -4.40 -5.86 -10.39
N PHE A 331 -4.69 -4.99 -9.43
CA PHE A 331 -5.43 -5.36 -8.21
C PHE A 331 -6.84 -5.81 -8.61
N ARG A 332 -7.16 -7.09 -8.36
CA ARG A 332 -8.52 -7.61 -8.56
C ARG A 332 -9.13 -7.94 -7.19
N PRO A 333 -10.42 -7.66 -6.96
CA PRO A 333 -11.09 -8.04 -5.71
C PRO A 333 -10.92 -9.54 -5.37
N ALA A 334 -10.87 -10.40 -6.40
CA ALA A 334 -10.65 -11.83 -6.23
C ALA A 334 -9.29 -12.18 -5.61
N ASP A 335 -8.28 -11.32 -5.76
CA ASP A 335 -6.97 -11.48 -5.12
C ASP A 335 -7.09 -11.44 -3.58
N PHE A 336 -8.16 -10.81 -3.05
CA PHE A 336 -8.46 -10.66 -1.63
C PHE A 336 -9.62 -11.53 -1.15
N GLY A 337 -10.09 -12.48 -1.98
CA GLY A 337 -11.21 -13.37 -1.65
C GLY A 337 -12.59 -12.75 -1.84
N LEU A 338 -12.67 -11.63 -2.56
CA LEU A 338 -13.93 -11.00 -3.01
C LEU A 338 -14.23 -11.46 -4.44
N TYR A 339 -14.89 -12.61 -4.55
CA TYR A 339 -15.23 -13.20 -5.84
C TYR A 339 -16.53 -12.59 -6.40
N LEU A 340 -16.39 -11.62 -7.30
CA LEU A 340 -17.51 -10.95 -7.96
C LEU A 340 -17.79 -11.58 -9.32
N ARG A 341 -19.06 -11.74 -9.67
CA ARG A 341 -19.48 -12.20 -10.99
C ARG A 341 -19.70 -11.03 -11.94
N GLU A 342 -19.07 -11.07 -13.11
CA GLU A 342 -19.35 -10.12 -14.17
C GLU A 342 -20.75 -10.37 -14.77
N VAL A 343 -21.57 -9.33 -14.88
CA VAL A 343 -22.96 -9.41 -15.39
C VAL A 343 -23.33 -8.17 -16.22
N PRO A 344 -24.36 -8.22 -17.09
CA PRO A 344 -24.89 -7.00 -17.70
C PRO A 344 -25.39 -6.00 -16.65
N TYR A 345 -25.24 -4.69 -16.92
CA TYR A 345 -25.66 -3.60 -16.02
C TYR A 345 -27.10 -3.78 -15.50
N GLU A 346 -28.05 -4.14 -16.37
CA GLU A 346 -29.45 -4.34 -15.98
C GLU A 346 -29.64 -5.47 -14.96
N THR A 347 -28.81 -6.50 -15.01
CA THR A 347 -28.84 -7.59 -14.03
C THR A 347 -28.31 -7.11 -12.68
N PHE A 348 -27.19 -6.40 -12.67
CA PHE A 348 -26.63 -5.78 -11.48
C PHE A 348 -27.61 -4.79 -10.83
N LYS A 349 -28.22 -3.92 -11.64
CA LYS A 349 -29.23 -2.94 -11.21
C LYS A 349 -30.42 -3.62 -10.54
N ARG A 350 -31.03 -4.64 -11.17
CA ARG A 350 -32.16 -5.38 -10.58
C ARG A 350 -31.80 -6.02 -9.24
N ALA A 351 -30.61 -6.62 -9.14
CA ALA A 351 -30.13 -7.22 -7.89
C ALA A 351 -30.01 -6.17 -6.77
N CYS A 352 -29.47 -4.99 -7.09
CA CYS A 352 -29.37 -3.88 -6.14
C CYS A 352 -30.73 -3.28 -5.77
N GLN A 353 -31.64 -3.10 -6.74
CA GLN A 353 -32.98 -2.57 -6.49
C GLN A 353 -33.82 -3.48 -5.59
N ALA A 354 -33.63 -4.80 -5.68
CA ALA A 354 -34.29 -5.76 -4.79
C ALA A 354 -33.92 -5.57 -3.31
N LEU A 355 -32.82 -4.88 -3.00
CA LEU A 355 -32.41 -4.55 -1.63
C LEU A 355 -33.15 -3.33 -1.06
N GLY A 356 -33.82 -2.52 -1.89
CA GLY A 356 -34.53 -1.31 -1.50
C GLY A 356 -33.60 -0.22 -0.95
N GLU A 357 -33.98 0.39 0.19
CA GLU A 357 -33.20 1.41 0.89
C GLU A 357 -31.86 0.91 1.45
N ARG A 358 -31.70 -0.42 1.58
CA ARG A 358 -30.44 -1.04 2.05
C ARG A 358 -29.35 -1.09 0.99
N SER A 359 -29.67 -0.75 -0.26
CA SER A 359 -28.69 -0.66 -1.33
C SER A 359 -27.84 0.61 -1.16
N PRO A 360 -26.50 0.52 -1.24
CA PRO A 360 -25.65 1.71 -1.34
C PRO A 360 -26.01 2.61 -2.52
N LEU A 361 -26.70 2.08 -3.54
CA LEU A 361 -27.14 2.80 -4.73
C LEU A 361 -28.57 3.35 -4.63
N HIS A 362 -29.21 3.22 -3.47
CA HIS A 362 -30.51 3.83 -3.24
C HIS A 362 -30.42 5.36 -3.44
N GLY A 363 -31.28 5.91 -4.30
CA GLY A 363 -31.27 7.33 -4.66
C GLY A 363 -30.25 7.73 -5.74
N LEU A 364 -29.46 6.79 -6.29
CA LEU A 364 -28.45 7.08 -7.32
C LEU A 364 -28.82 6.53 -8.72
N TRP A 365 -30.00 5.93 -8.89
CA TRP A 365 -30.37 5.26 -10.15
C TRP A 365 -30.43 6.20 -11.35
N ASP A 366 -30.97 7.41 -11.19
CA ASP A 366 -31.03 8.38 -12.30
C ASP A 366 -29.62 8.75 -12.81
N LEU A 367 -28.66 8.88 -11.89
CA LEU A 367 -27.26 9.12 -12.23
C LEU A 367 -26.66 7.93 -12.99
N LEU A 368 -26.84 6.74 -12.45
CA LEU A 368 -26.26 5.51 -12.98
C LEU A 368 -26.85 5.16 -14.34
N ASP A 369 -28.16 5.30 -14.52
CA ASP A 369 -28.84 5.04 -15.79
C ASP A 369 -28.39 6.01 -16.87
N PHE A 370 -28.19 7.28 -16.53
CA PHE A 370 -27.69 8.28 -17.46
C PHE A 370 -26.26 7.96 -17.91
N PHE A 371 -25.38 7.56 -16.98
CA PHE A 371 -23.98 7.25 -17.30
C PHE A 371 -23.73 5.79 -17.70
N ALA A 372 -24.72 4.90 -17.60
CA ALA A 372 -24.56 3.48 -17.91
C ALA A 372 -23.98 3.19 -19.30
N PRO A 373 -24.38 3.92 -20.38
CA PRO A 373 -23.77 3.74 -21.70
C PRO A 373 -22.27 4.07 -21.77
N TYR A 374 -21.73 4.76 -20.76
CA TYR A 374 -20.32 5.13 -20.68
C TYR A 374 -19.59 4.30 -19.61
N TRP A 375 -20.14 4.16 -18.41
CA TRP A 375 -19.51 3.47 -17.28
C TRP A 375 -19.55 1.95 -17.39
N PHE A 376 -20.55 1.37 -18.06
CA PHE A 376 -20.83 -0.07 -18.07
C PHE A 376 -20.99 -0.65 -19.48
N ALA A 377 -20.56 0.07 -20.53
CA ALA A 377 -20.59 -0.45 -21.89
C ALA A 377 -19.62 -1.65 -22.04
N SER A 378 -19.97 -2.65 -22.83
CA SER A 378 -19.12 -3.81 -23.13
C SER A 378 -17.99 -3.46 -24.11
N GLY A 379 -16.73 -3.86 -23.83
CA GLY A 379 -15.57 -3.72 -24.73
C GLY A 379 -14.23 -4.01 -24.06
N GLU A 380 -13.13 -4.09 -24.82
CA GLU A 380 -11.76 -4.32 -24.31
C GLU A 380 -11.32 -3.28 -23.27
N ALA A 381 -10.41 -3.71 -22.39
CA ALA A 381 -9.90 -2.95 -21.25
C ALA A 381 -9.36 -1.58 -21.67
N ARG A 382 -9.74 -0.56 -20.90
CA ARG A 382 -9.68 0.85 -21.27
C ARG A 382 -8.52 1.50 -20.52
N GLY A 383 -7.55 2.05 -21.25
CA GLY A 383 -6.44 2.78 -20.65
C GLY A 383 -6.92 4.07 -19.98
N VAL A 384 -6.33 4.42 -18.83
CA VAL A 384 -6.44 5.73 -18.18
C VAL A 384 -6.15 6.83 -19.21
N ALA A 385 -7.01 7.85 -19.31
CA ALA A 385 -6.76 9.02 -20.15
C ALA A 385 -5.43 9.60 -19.67
N PRO A 386 -4.38 9.61 -20.51
CA PRO A 386 -3.10 10.10 -20.05
C PRO A 386 -3.26 11.58 -19.67
N VAL A 387 -3.15 11.88 -18.38
CA VAL A 387 -3.18 13.24 -17.86
C VAL A 387 -1.74 13.73 -17.78
N ASP A 388 -1.48 14.97 -18.19
CA ASP A 388 -0.20 15.62 -17.93
C ASP A 388 -0.21 16.31 -16.55
N ASP A 389 0.66 15.85 -15.65
CA ASP A 389 0.93 16.37 -14.30
C ASP A 389 2.18 17.27 -14.24
N ARG A 390 2.72 17.71 -15.38
CA ARG A 390 3.93 18.57 -15.45
C ARG A 390 3.94 19.72 -14.45
N ALA A 391 2.84 20.45 -14.32
CA ALA A 391 2.77 21.59 -13.41
C ALA A 391 2.97 21.21 -11.94
N ILE A 392 2.49 20.02 -11.53
CA ILE A 392 2.72 19.53 -10.17
C ILE A 392 4.19 19.16 -10.00
N ARG A 393 4.77 18.43 -10.96
CA ARG A 393 6.20 18.06 -10.89
C ARG A 393 7.15 19.27 -10.82
N GLU A 394 6.81 20.36 -11.48
CA GLU A 394 7.66 21.55 -11.53
C GLU A 394 7.46 22.53 -10.36
N ASP A 395 6.24 22.64 -9.80
CA ASP A 395 5.94 23.60 -8.72
C ASP A 395 5.81 22.94 -7.33
N CYS A 396 5.67 21.62 -7.24
CA CYS A 396 5.68 20.93 -5.94
C CYS A 396 7.13 20.83 -5.43
N PRO A 397 7.42 21.24 -4.18
CA PRO A 397 8.79 21.26 -3.64
C PRO A 397 9.38 19.86 -3.35
N PHE A 398 8.58 18.80 -3.50
CA PHE A 398 9.00 17.42 -3.29
C PHE A 398 8.49 16.52 -4.43
N ALA A 399 9.17 15.39 -4.61
CA ALA A 399 8.70 14.34 -5.51
C ALA A 399 7.46 13.67 -4.92
N VAL A 400 6.32 13.85 -5.59
CA VAL A 400 5.04 13.27 -5.18
C VAL A 400 5.12 11.74 -5.21
N ARG A 401 4.74 11.12 -4.10
CA ARG A 401 4.60 9.66 -3.98
C ARG A 401 3.13 9.32 -3.83
N TRP A 402 2.61 8.54 -4.76
CA TRP A 402 1.23 8.05 -4.72
C TRP A 402 1.21 6.68 -4.02
N PRO A 403 0.51 6.53 -2.88
CA PRO A 403 0.36 5.25 -2.21
C PRO A 403 -0.24 4.18 -3.13
N ALA A 404 0.40 3.01 -3.22
CA ALA A 404 -0.13 1.89 -3.99
C ALA A 404 -1.58 1.53 -3.62
N LEU A 405 -2.33 1.04 -4.60
CA LEU A 405 -3.78 0.76 -4.47
C LEU A 405 -4.08 -0.25 -3.36
N LEU A 406 -3.24 -1.30 -3.25
CA LEU A 406 -3.29 -2.30 -2.19
C LEU A 406 -3.28 -1.67 -0.78
N ILE A 407 -2.41 -0.69 -0.57
CA ILE A 407 -2.23 0.02 0.72
C ILE A 407 -3.53 0.68 1.12
N ARG A 408 -4.11 1.44 0.18
CA ARG A 408 -5.33 2.22 0.39
C ARG A 408 -6.48 1.27 0.75
N HIS A 409 -6.71 0.22 -0.04
CA HIS A 409 -7.80 -0.73 0.24
C HIS A 409 -7.61 -1.48 1.56
N ALA A 410 -6.41 -1.97 1.86
CA ALA A 410 -6.16 -2.71 3.11
C ALA A 410 -6.42 -1.83 4.35
N ARG A 411 -5.94 -0.58 4.33
CA ARG A 411 -6.15 0.37 5.43
C ARG A 411 -7.60 0.83 5.51
N SER A 412 -8.27 1.02 4.38
CA SER A 412 -9.68 1.37 4.34
C SER A 412 -10.58 0.26 4.86
N TYR A 413 -10.28 -0.99 4.55
CA TYR A 413 -10.99 -2.12 5.12
C TYR A 413 -10.86 -2.15 6.66
N ASP A 414 -9.65 -1.95 7.20
CA ASP A 414 -9.48 -1.88 8.66
C ASP A 414 -10.21 -0.67 9.29
N TRP A 415 -10.12 0.51 8.67
CA TRP A 415 -10.84 1.71 9.14
C TRP A 415 -12.36 1.45 9.18
N ILE A 416 -12.95 0.94 8.09
CA ILE A 416 -14.38 0.63 8.00
C ILE A 416 -14.80 -0.37 9.07
N ARG A 417 -13.99 -1.40 9.32
CA ARG A 417 -14.26 -2.38 10.36
C ARG A 417 -14.25 -1.76 11.76
N ARG A 418 -13.28 -0.88 12.06
CA ARG A 418 -13.24 -0.14 13.33
C ARG A 418 -14.44 0.80 13.48
N GLN A 419 -14.97 1.30 12.36
CA GLN A 419 -16.15 2.16 12.28
C GLN A 419 -17.45 1.39 11.95
N ARG A 420 -17.49 0.06 12.13
CA ARG A 420 -18.61 -0.79 11.65
C ARG A 420 -19.99 -0.34 12.10
N ASP A 421 -20.11 0.25 13.28
CA ASP A 421 -21.39 0.67 13.86
C ASP A 421 -21.88 1.99 13.22
N ALA A 422 -20.97 2.81 12.70
CA ALA A 422 -21.25 4.06 11.99
C ALA A 422 -21.21 3.90 10.45
N TRP A 423 -20.66 2.80 9.94
CA TRP A 423 -20.54 2.52 8.52
C TRP A 423 -21.91 2.10 7.92
N PRO A 424 -22.40 2.77 6.86
CA PRO A 424 -23.78 2.58 6.40
C PRO A 424 -23.98 1.35 5.49
N TYR A 425 -22.92 0.65 5.09
CA TYR A 425 -23.00 -0.46 4.14
C TYR A 425 -22.59 -1.79 4.78
N PRO A 426 -23.07 -2.94 4.30
CA PRO A 426 -22.56 -4.23 4.77
C PRO A 426 -21.06 -4.36 4.50
N VAL A 427 -20.32 -4.89 5.47
CA VAL A 427 -18.92 -5.26 5.26
C VAL A 427 -18.89 -6.54 4.42
N PRO A 428 -18.15 -6.57 3.30
CA PRO A 428 -18.06 -7.74 2.43
C PRO A 428 -17.51 -8.96 3.16
N HIS A 429 -18.13 -10.13 2.94
CA HIS A 429 -17.64 -11.39 3.49
C HIS A 429 -16.54 -11.98 2.59
N VAL A 430 -15.33 -12.06 3.11
CA VAL A 430 -14.18 -12.59 2.40
C VAL A 430 -14.12 -14.10 2.52
N ARG A 431 -14.01 -14.78 1.38
CA ARG A 431 -13.98 -16.25 1.29
C ARG A 431 -12.56 -16.75 1.02
N LEU A 432 -12.11 -17.69 1.85
CA LEU A 432 -10.94 -18.53 1.55
C LEU A 432 -11.48 -19.84 0.94
N ASP A 433 -11.33 -19.99 -0.37
CA ASP A 433 -11.97 -21.06 -1.13
C ASP A 433 -11.00 -21.63 -2.17
N PHE A 434 -10.82 -22.95 -2.13
CA PHE A 434 -9.85 -23.65 -2.97
C PHE A 434 -10.20 -23.57 -4.46
N ASP A 435 -11.46 -23.82 -4.82
CA ASP A 435 -11.90 -23.82 -6.21
C ASP A 435 -11.76 -22.43 -6.82
N ARG A 436 -12.06 -21.39 -6.03
CA ARG A 436 -11.88 -20.00 -6.45
C ARG A 436 -10.41 -19.62 -6.62
N LEU A 437 -9.54 -20.09 -5.73
CA LEU A 437 -8.09 -19.93 -5.89
C LEU A 437 -7.58 -20.66 -7.14
N MET A 438 -8.15 -21.82 -7.48
CA MET A 438 -7.82 -22.53 -8.72
C MET A 438 -8.30 -21.79 -9.98
N THR A 439 -9.49 -21.17 -9.96
CA THR A 439 -9.91 -20.28 -11.05
C THR A 439 -8.95 -19.10 -11.23
N GLN A 440 -8.43 -18.52 -10.13
CA GLN A 440 -7.41 -17.47 -10.24
C GLN A 440 -6.09 -18.02 -10.81
N ALA A 441 -5.68 -19.21 -10.38
CA ALA A 441 -4.48 -19.89 -10.86
C ALA A 441 -4.54 -20.14 -12.38
N GLU A 442 -5.69 -20.56 -12.92
CA GLU A 442 -5.92 -20.69 -14.37
C GLU A 442 -5.65 -19.36 -15.09
N GLY A 443 -6.24 -18.26 -14.60
CA GLY A 443 -6.01 -16.93 -15.16
C GLY A 443 -4.54 -16.48 -15.08
N TYR A 444 -3.82 -16.81 -14.01
CA TYR A 444 -2.38 -16.53 -13.92
C TYR A 444 -1.55 -17.36 -14.91
N ALA A 445 -1.90 -18.62 -15.14
CA ALA A 445 -1.23 -19.47 -16.13
C ALA A 445 -1.47 -18.97 -17.56
N GLU A 446 -2.70 -18.55 -17.87
CA GLU A 446 -3.05 -17.89 -19.13
C GLU A 446 -2.26 -16.59 -19.32
N TRP A 447 -2.24 -15.71 -18.31
CA TRP A 447 -1.44 -14.48 -18.31
C TRP A 447 0.05 -14.75 -18.54
N ALA A 448 0.58 -15.80 -17.91
CA ALA A 448 1.98 -16.18 -18.06
C ALA A 448 2.27 -16.92 -19.37
N GLY A 449 1.26 -17.30 -20.15
CA GLY A 449 1.41 -18.04 -21.40
C GLY A 449 1.93 -19.47 -21.21
N VAL A 450 1.57 -20.13 -20.11
CA VAL A 450 2.02 -21.50 -19.77
C VAL A 450 0.87 -22.46 -19.52
N PRO A 451 1.01 -23.77 -19.82
CA PRO A 451 -0.01 -24.76 -19.47
C PRO A 451 -0.28 -24.81 -17.96
N PHE A 452 -1.54 -24.89 -17.56
CA PHE A 452 -1.96 -24.92 -16.15
C PHE A 452 -1.24 -26.00 -15.33
N ASP A 453 -1.20 -27.25 -15.81
CA ASP A 453 -0.53 -28.36 -15.13
C ASP A 453 1.00 -28.19 -15.04
N HIS A 454 1.60 -27.33 -15.88
CA HIS A 454 3.02 -27.03 -15.80
C HIS A 454 3.33 -26.04 -14.68
N ALA A 455 2.48 -25.02 -14.50
CA ALA A 455 2.60 -24.04 -13.41
C ALA A 455 2.17 -24.63 -12.06
N TYR A 456 1.15 -25.50 -12.06
CA TYR A 456 0.53 -26.07 -10.86
C TYR A 456 0.40 -27.59 -10.98
N PRO A 457 1.53 -28.34 -10.92
CA PRO A 457 1.49 -29.80 -10.90
C PRO A 457 0.63 -30.32 -9.74
N GLY A 458 0.12 -31.55 -9.89
CA GLY A 458 -0.87 -32.12 -8.95
C GLY A 458 -0.47 -32.06 -7.47
N TRP A 459 0.82 -32.16 -7.16
CA TRP A 459 1.32 -32.07 -5.79
C TRP A 459 1.26 -30.64 -5.19
N ILE A 460 1.42 -29.58 -6.00
CA ILE A 460 1.21 -28.18 -5.56
C ILE A 460 -0.27 -27.96 -5.26
N ARG A 461 -1.16 -28.46 -6.14
CA ARG A 461 -2.61 -28.36 -5.94
C ARG A 461 -3.06 -29.10 -4.68
N ALA A 462 -2.54 -30.30 -4.44
CA ALA A 462 -2.84 -31.07 -3.23
C ALA A 462 -2.35 -30.35 -1.96
N GLY A 463 -1.13 -29.77 -1.99
CA GLY A 463 -0.62 -28.98 -0.86
C GLY A 463 -1.47 -27.75 -0.55
N LEU A 464 -1.89 -27.03 -1.59
CA LEU A 464 -2.79 -25.88 -1.42
C LEU A 464 -4.15 -26.32 -0.87
N GLN A 465 -4.73 -27.39 -1.40
CA GLN A 465 -6.02 -27.90 -0.96
C GLN A 465 -6.01 -28.21 0.55
N HIS A 466 -5.03 -28.99 1.01
CA HIS A 466 -4.91 -29.32 2.43
C HIS A 466 -4.65 -28.09 3.30
N LEU A 467 -3.88 -27.12 2.82
CA LEU A 467 -3.64 -25.88 3.55
C LEU A 467 -4.93 -25.05 3.66
N VAL A 468 -5.68 -24.91 2.58
CA VAL A 468 -6.96 -24.17 2.55
C VAL A 468 -7.99 -24.85 3.44
N GLU A 469 -8.15 -26.18 3.35
CA GLU A 469 -9.04 -26.96 4.21
C GLU A 469 -8.68 -26.77 5.70
N ALA A 470 -7.40 -26.83 6.04
CA ALA A 470 -6.95 -26.66 7.41
C ALA A 470 -7.14 -25.23 7.93
N LEU A 471 -6.89 -24.21 7.11
CA LEU A 471 -7.10 -22.80 7.47
C LEU A 471 -8.59 -22.44 7.61
N SER A 472 -9.45 -23.07 6.81
CA SER A 472 -10.91 -22.89 6.86
C SER A 472 -11.56 -23.67 8.02
N ALA A 473 -10.85 -24.62 8.63
CA ALA A 473 -11.36 -25.36 9.77
C ALA A 473 -11.50 -24.46 11.01
N ARG A 474 -12.62 -24.60 11.73
CA ARG A 474 -12.89 -23.81 12.95
C ARG A 474 -11.74 -23.86 13.97
N GLN A 475 -11.07 -25.01 14.09
CA GLN A 475 -9.96 -25.19 15.02
C GLN A 475 -8.74 -24.32 14.71
N ALA A 476 -8.57 -23.85 13.47
CA ALA A 476 -7.48 -22.96 13.10
C ALA A 476 -7.64 -21.56 13.72
N GLY A 477 -8.87 -21.16 14.05
CA GLY A 477 -9.15 -19.86 14.67
C GLY A 477 -8.74 -18.68 13.78
N LEU A 478 -8.80 -18.81 12.45
CA LEU A 478 -8.43 -17.73 11.55
C LEU A 478 -9.39 -16.54 11.70
N LEU A 479 -8.86 -15.38 12.10
CA LEU A 479 -9.62 -14.14 12.25
C LEU A 479 -10.24 -13.74 10.91
N GLU A 480 -11.52 -13.39 10.92
CA GLU A 480 -12.26 -13.01 9.72
C GLU A 480 -11.61 -11.81 9.02
N GLU A 481 -11.18 -10.82 9.80
CA GLU A 481 -10.50 -9.61 9.32
C GLU A 481 -9.12 -9.87 8.72
N ARG A 482 -8.54 -11.06 8.94
CA ARG A 482 -7.23 -11.45 8.41
C ARG A 482 -7.32 -12.36 7.19
N ARG A 483 -8.51 -12.86 6.86
CA ARG A 483 -8.74 -13.66 5.64
C ARG A 483 -8.29 -12.96 4.35
N PRO A 484 -8.55 -11.66 4.10
CA PRO A 484 -8.10 -11.00 2.88
C PRO A 484 -6.59 -11.09 2.65
N HIS A 485 -5.81 -10.92 3.73
CA HIS A 485 -4.36 -11.01 3.68
C HIS A 485 -3.89 -12.45 3.39
N VAL A 486 -4.53 -13.44 4.03
CA VAL A 486 -4.20 -14.86 3.77
C VAL A 486 -4.51 -15.23 2.31
N VAL A 487 -5.68 -14.83 1.78
CA VAL A 487 -6.05 -15.09 0.39
C VAL A 487 -5.11 -14.38 -0.58
N TYR A 488 -4.74 -13.12 -0.29
CA TYR A 488 -3.75 -12.38 -1.06
C TYR A 488 -2.40 -13.10 -1.12
N GLU A 489 -1.88 -13.56 0.02
CA GLU A 489 -0.60 -14.27 0.06
C GLU A 489 -0.63 -15.59 -0.71
N LEU A 490 -1.75 -16.32 -0.69
CA LEU A 490 -1.92 -17.52 -1.50
C LEU A 490 -1.99 -17.20 -3.00
N ASN A 491 -2.76 -16.19 -3.39
CA ASN A 491 -2.83 -15.71 -4.78
C ASN A 491 -1.48 -15.22 -5.29
N ARG A 492 -0.72 -14.48 -4.47
CA ARG A 492 0.64 -14.02 -4.81
C ARG A 492 1.58 -15.20 -5.05
N GLN A 493 1.51 -16.25 -4.22
CA GLN A 493 2.28 -17.49 -4.42
C GLN A 493 1.86 -18.22 -5.71
N LEU A 494 0.57 -18.28 -6.02
CA LEU A 494 0.08 -18.85 -7.28
C LEU A 494 0.61 -18.06 -8.50
N ARG A 495 0.48 -16.72 -8.48
CA ARG A 495 1.03 -15.83 -9.50
C ARG A 495 2.53 -16.03 -9.70
N ASN A 496 3.29 -16.15 -8.61
CA ASN A 496 4.72 -16.41 -8.65
C ASN A 496 5.05 -17.75 -9.31
N ASN A 497 4.29 -18.81 -9.01
CA ASN A 497 4.48 -20.12 -9.64
C ASN A 497 4.24 -20.07 -11.15
N ALA A 498 3.21 -19.35 -11.62
CA ALA A 498 2.98 -19.14 -13.05
C ALA A 498 4.12 -18.33 -13.71
N ALA A 499 4.60 -17.27 -13.06
CA ALA A 499 5.71 -16.46 -13.56
C ALA A 499 7.01 -17.26 -13.64
N LEU A 500 7.34 -18.07 -12.62
CA LEU A 500 8.50 -18.97 -12.61
C LEU A 500 8.39 -20.02 -13.73
N ALA A 501 7.22 -20.61 -13.91
CA ALA A 501 6.98 -21.58 -14.97
C ALA A 501 7.20 -20.97 -16.37
N ARG A 502 6.83 -19.71 -16.57
CA ARG A 502 7.12 -18.96 -17.80
C ARG A 502 8.61 -18.79 -18.02
N GLU A 503 9.34 -18.34 -17.01
CA GLU A 503 10.81 -18.16 -17.08
C GLU A 503 11.51 -19.46 -17.41
N TRP A 504 11.20 -20.56 -16.71
CA TRP A 504 11.81 -21.87 -16.99
C TRP A 504 11.54 -22.39 -18.40
N ARG A 505 10.41 -22.02 -18.99
CA ARG A 505 10.06 -22.38 -20.37
C ARG A 505 10.78 -21.50 -21.39
N GLN A 506 10.92 -20.20 -21.11
CA GLN A 506 11.59 -19.23 -21.98
C GLN A 506 13.13 -19.37 -21.93
N HIS A 507 13.65 -19.79 -20.78
CA HIS A 507 15.07 -19.91 -20.47
C HIS A 507 15.41 -21.32 -19.99
N PRO A 508 15.39 -22.34 -20.87
CA PRO A 508 15.69 -23.73 -20.51
C PRO A 508 17.13 -23.91 -19.99
N GLU A 509 18.03 -22.97 -20.25
CA GLU A 509 19.37 -22.93 -19.66
C GLU A 509 19.38 -22.80 -18.14
N ILE A 510 18.31 -22.30 -17.51
CA ILE A 510 18.18 -22.25 -16.05
C ILE A 510 18.35 -23.65 -15.44
N GLU A 511 17.86 -24.70 -16.13
CA GLU A 511 17.98 -26.08 -15.63
C GLU A 511 19.43 -26.58 -15.56
N ARG A 512 20.35 -25.91 -16.27
CA ARG A 512 21.78 -26.23 -16.29
C ARG A 512 22.56 -25.48 -15.22
N GLU A 513 21.92 -24.57 -14.49
CA GLU A 513 22.57 -23.89 -13.37
C GLU A 513 22.89 -24.90 -12.26
N GLU A 514 24.14 -24.87 -11.81
CA GLU A 514 24.61 -25.74 -10.73
C GLU A 514 24.64 -24.97 -9.42
N ILE A 515 24.17 -25.63 -8.35
CA ILE A 515 24.27 -25.14 -6.99
C ILE A 515 25.28 -26.03 -6.30
N VAL A 516 26.52 -25.54 -6.22
CA VAL A 516 27.66 -26.32 -5.73
C VAL A 516 27.89 -26.00 -4.27
N ARG A 517 27.94 -27.05 -3.44
CA ARG A 517 28.24 -27.05 -2.00
C ARG A 517 27.54 -25.94 -1.21
N PRO A 518 26.20 -25.80 -1.31
CA PRO A 518 25.47 -24.79 -0.56
C PRO A 518 25.64 -25.01 0.95
N VAL A 519 25.74 -23.91 1.70
CA VAL A 519 25.87 -23.92 3.15
C VAL A 519 24.52 -23.61 3.78
N PHE A 520 24.03 -24.51 4.63
CA PHE A 520 22.79 -24.39 5.37
C PHE A 520 23.08 -24.17 6.86
N ILE A 521 22.77 -22.97 7.37
CA ILE A 521 22.73 -22.70 8.81
C ILE A 521 21.41 -23.23 9.37
N VAL A 522 21.50 -24.20 10.27
CA VAL A 522 20.37 -24.90 10.87
C VAL A 522 20.45 -24.85 12.41
N GLY A 523 19.39 -25.29 13.08
CA GLY A 523 19.21 -25.15 14.53
C GLY A 523 17.96 -24.35 14.87
N ILE A 524 17.44 -24.48 16.08
CA ILE A 524 16.16 -23.85 16.46
C ILE A 524 16.28 -22.32 16.47
N ASN A 525 15.19 -21.61 16.18
CA ASN A 525 15.13 -20.18 16.46
C ASN A 525 15.60 -19.86 17.89
N ARG A 526 16.33 -18.75 18.08
CA ARG A 526 16.95 -18.36 19.37
C ARG A 526 18.23 -19.12 19.78
N THR A 527 18.85 -19.87 18.87
CA THR A 527 20.22 -20.44 19.04
C THR A 527 21.31 -19.61 18.37
N GLY A 528 20.99 -18.39 17.89
CA GLY A 528 21.96 -17.51 17.23
C GLY A 528 22.09 -17.67 15.71
N THR A 529 21.25 -18.50 15.07
CA THR A 529 21.26 -18.70 13.61
C THR A 529 21.20 -17.41 12.80
N THR A 530 20.30 -16.47 13.12
CA THR A 530 20.21 -15.17 12.43
C THR A 530 21.45 -14.31 12.61
N PHE A 531 22.05 -14.34 13.81
CA PHE A 531 23.28 -13.60 14.10
C PHE A 531 24.46 -14.16 13.28
N LEU A 532 24.64 -15.48 13.29
CA LEU A 532 25.67 -16.16 12.51
C LEU A 532 25.47 -15.95 11.00
N HIS A 533 24.23 -16.07 10.50
CA HIS A 533 23.91 -15.86 9.09
C HIS A 533 24.26 -14.46 8.61
N ARG A 534 23.84 -13.42 9.35
CA ARG A 534 24.13 -12.02 8.99
C ARG A 534 25.61 -11.68 9.11
N MET A 535 26.32 -12.30 10.05
CA MET A 535 27.77 -12.15 10.19
C MET A 535 28.51 -12.80 9.02
N MET A 536 28.26 -14.09 8.75
CA MET A 536 28.88 -14.80 7.62
C MET A 536 28.57 -14.16 6.28
N ALA A 537 27.37 -13.58 6.11
CA ALA A 537 26.96 -12.84 4.93
C ALA A 537 27.76 -11.55 4.66
N ARG A 538 28.70 -11.15 5.52
CA ARG A 538 29.68 -10.08 5.23
C ARG A 538 30.77 -10.55 4.27
N ASP A 539 31.02 -11.86 4.19
CA ASP A 539 31.96 -12.41 3.23
C ASP A 539 31.37 -12.42 1.81
N ARG A 540 32.11 -11.84 0.86
CA ARG A 540 31.71 -11.73 -0.55
C ARG A 540 31.67 -13.07 -1.27
N ARG A 541 32.24 -14.15 -0.71
CA ARG A 541 32.09 -15.52 -1.21
C ARG A 541 30.64 -15.98 -1.23
N PHE A 542 29.78 -15.42 -0.37
CA PHE A 542 28.41 -15.87 -0.27
C PHE A 542 27.44 -15.10 -1.17
N TRP A 543 26.51 -15.87 -1.72
CA TRP A 543 25.20 -15.41 -2.09
C TRP A 543 24.22 -15.63 -0.94
N THR A 544 23.42 -14.61 -0.65
CA THR A 544 22.33 -14.68 0.32
C THR A 544 21.04 -14.20 -0.32
N LEU A 545 19.90 -14.74 0.07
CA LEU A 545 18.59 -14.29 -0.39
C LEU A 545 18.19 -12.97 0.27
N ARG A 546 17.51 -12.12 -0.50
CA ARG A 546 16.94 -10.85 -0.04
C ARG A 546 15.42 -10.94 -0.02
N ARG A 547 14.79 -10.17 0.88
CA ARG A 547 13.34 -10.20 1.05
C ARG A 547 12.59 -9.89 -0.24
N TYR A 548 13.10 -8.97 -1.05
CA TYR A 548 12.47 -8.60 -2.32
C TYR A 548 12.56 -9.69 -3.39
N GLU A 549 13.62 -10.52 -3.40
CA GLU A 549 13.73 -11.68 -4.29
C GLU A 549 12.74 -12.77 -3.87
N LEU A 550 12.51 -12.92 -2.57
CA LEU A 550 11.60 -13.92 -2.00
C LEU A 550 10.12 -13.54 -2.18
N ALA A 551 9.81 -12.25 -2.12
CA ALA A 551 8.47 -11.74 -2.38
C ALA A 551 8.12 -11.85 -3.87
N GLU A 552 9.04 -11.44 -4.75
CA GLU A 552 8.84 -11.43 -6.20
C GLU A 552 10.02 -12.15 -6.89
N PRO A 553 9.95 -13.47 -7.10
CA PRO A 553 11.08 -14.25 -7.62
C PRO A 553 11.40 -13.93 -9.09
N VAL A 554 10.44 -13.39 -9.83
CA VAL A 554 10.57 -13.02 -11.25
C VAL A 554 10.49 -11.50 -11.41
N LEU A 555 11.27 -10.94 -12.34
CA LEU A 555 11.17 -9.51 -12.66
C LEU A 555 9.94 -9.25 -13.51
N ALA A 556 9.09 -8.31 -13.10
CA ALA A 556 7.87 -7.95 -13.82
C ALA A 556 8.16 -7.47 -15.26
N SER A 557 9.27 -6.76 -15.48
CA SER A 557 9.67 -6.28 -16.82
C SER A 557 10.10 -7.40 -17.77
N GLY A 558 10.52 -8.57 -17.25
CA GLY A 558 11.19 -9.59 -18.04
C GLY A 558 12.55 -9.15 -18.64
N GLU A 559 13.01 -7.94 -18.34
CA GLU A 559 14.23 -7.37 -18.91
C GLU A 559 15.42 -7.60 -17.98
N TYR A 560 16.15 -8.70 -18.24
CA TYR A 560 17.40 -9.01 -17.56
C TYR A 560 18.60 -8.36 -18.27
N GLY A 561 19.55 -7.83 -17.52
CA GLY A 561 20.82 -7.32 -18.06
C GLY A 561 20.82 -5.88 -18.61
N THR A 562 19.75 -5.11 -18.36
CA THR A 562 19.70 -3.68 -18.69
C THR A 562 20.54 -2.84 -17.72
N GLU A 563 20.91 -1.60 -18.11
CA GLU A 563 21.63 -0.66 -17.23
C GLU A 563 20.84 -0.35 -15.94
N ALA A 564 19.51 -0.27 -16.03
CA ALA A 564 18.64 -0.08 -14.87
C ALA A 564 18.77 -1.24 -13.87
N TRP A 565 18.82 -2.49 -14.36
CA TRP A 565 19.00 -3.70 -13.55
C TRP A 565 20.39 -3.80 -12.89
N THR A 566 21.44 -3.31 -13.57
CA THR A 566 22.80 -3.33 -13.02
C THR A 566 22.98 -2.29 -11.91
N VAL A 567 22.34 -1.12 -12.01
CA VAL A 567 22.35 -0.06 -11.00
C VAL A 567 21.59 -0.45 -9.73
N GLY A 568 20.47 -1.16 -9.84
CA GLY A 568 19.66 -1.59 -8.69
C GLY A 568 18.59 -2.62 -9.03
N ASP A 569 18.12 -3.39 -8.03
CA ASP A 569 17.02 -4.33 -8.23
C ASP A 569 15.66 -3.57 -8.12
N PRO A 570 14.85 -3.48 -9.19
CA PRO A 570 13.60 -2.71 -9.16
C PRO A 570 12.57 -3.28 -8.19
N ARG A 571 12.64 -4.58 -7.86
CA ARG A 571 11.75 -5.20 -6.86
C ARG A 571 11.94 -4.61 -5.48
N ARG A 572 13.14 -4.10 -5.17
CA ARG A 572 13.47 -3.54 -3.86
C ARG A 572 12.55 -2.37 -3.49
N ALA A 573 12.33 -1.44 -4.41
CA ALA A 573 11.48 -0.28 -4.16
C ALA A 573 10.02 -0.70 -3.92
N HIS A 574 9.51 -1.57 -4.78
CA HIS A 574 8.15 -2.11 -4.68
C HIS A 574 7.93 -2.87 -3.36
N VAL A 575 8.79 -3.83 -3.01
CA VAL A 575 8.61 -4.64 -1.79
C VAL A 575 8.80 -3.80 -0.53
N LYS A 576 9.67 -2.79 -0.56
CA LYS A 576 9.79 -1.83 0.54
C LYS A 576 8.47 -1.09 0.77
N GLU A 577 7.87 -0.57 -0.30
CA GLU A 577 6.57 0.10 -0.23
C GLU A 577 5.46 -0.84 0.31
N VAL A 578 5.41 -2.09 -0.16
CA VAL A 578 4.46 -3.10 0.34
C VAL A 578 4.66 -3.36 1.83
N LEU A 579 5.88 -3.51 2.34
CA LEU A 579 6.13 -3.77 3.76
C LEU A 579 5.77 -2.58 4.67
N GLU A 580 6.03 -1.36 4.22
CA GLU A 580 5.61 -0.12 4.89
C GLU A 580 4.07 -0.02 4.94
N SER A 581 3.39 -0.50 3.89
CA SER A 581 1.94 -0.38 3.73
C SER A 581 1.12 -1.14 4.76
N ILE A 582 1.49 -2.40 5.02
CA ILE A 582 0.77 -3.33 5.89
C ILE A 582 1.16 -3.16 7.36
N ARG A 583 1.94 -2.12 7.69
CA ARG A 583 2.50 -1.84 9.02
C ARG A 583 3.24 -3.04 9.62
N VAL A 584 3.71 -3.97 8.79
CA VAL A 584 4.48 -5.13 9.23
C VAL A 584 5.78 -4.67 9.87
N VAL A 585 6.40 -3.61 9.34
CA VAL A 585 7.60 -3.04 9.97
C VAL A 585 7.30 -2.55 11.38
N GLU A 586 6.16 -1.89 11.65
CA GLU A 586 5.80 -1.43 13.00
C GLU A 586 5.35 -2.57 13.92
N GLN A 587 4.57 -3.52 13.38
CA GLN A 587 4.08 -4.68 14.14
C GLN A 587 5.20 -5.66 14.50
N PHE A 588 6.23 -5.79 13.65
CA PHE A 588 7.38 -6.67 13.82
C PHE A 588 8.67 -5.94 14.21
N ALA A 589 8.68 -4.62 14.36
CA ALA A 589 9.85 -3.80 14.71
C ALA A 589 10.60 -4.35 15.93
N GLU A 590 9.85 -4.84 16.93
CA GLU A 590 10.38 -5.41 18.17
C GLU A 590 10.77 -6.90 18.05
N MET A 591 10.26 -7.62 17.04
CA MET A 591 10.39 -9.08 16.91
C MET A 591 11.54 -9.51 16.00
N HIS A 592 11.61 -8.86 14.83
CA HIS A 592 12.54 -9.15 13.74
C HIS A 592 12.65 -7.86 12.92
N HIS A 593 13.81 -7.21 12.93
CA HIS A 593 14.04 -6.09 12.03
C HIS A 593 13.99 -6.62 10.59
N ILE A 594 12.84 -6.41 9.94
CA ILE A 594 12.62 -6.71 8.53
C ILE A 594 13.25 -5.56 7.75
N ASP A 595 14.50 -5.76 7.37
CA ASP A 595 15.23 -4.89 6.48
C ASP A 595 15.26 -5.60 5.11
N VAL A 596 14.70 -4.93 4.11
CA VAL A 596 14.61 -5.44 2.73
C VAL A 596 15.96 -5.81 2.13
N ASP A 597 17.05 -5.24 2.67
CA ASP A 597 18.42 -5.42 2.20
C ASP A 597 19.21 -6.46 3.02
N GLN A 598 18.68 -6.98 4.13
CA GLN A 598 19.38 -8.02 4.92
C GLN A 598 19.21 -9.42 4.32
N PRO A 599 20.14 -10.34 4.63
CA PRO A 599 19.94 -11.77 4.41
C PRO A 599 18.68 -12.26 5.11
N GLU A 600 17.89 -13.06 4.39
CA GLU A 600 16.63 -13.62 4.88
C GLU A 600 16.61 -15.15 4.80
N GLU A 601 15.70 -15.77 5.55
CA GLU A 601 15.41 -17.20 5.47
C GLU A 601 14.81 -17.58 4.12
N ASP A 602 15.09 -18.80 3.66
CA ASP A 602 14.64 -19.34 2.37
C ASP A 602 13.25 -20.01 2.44
N PHE A 603 12.62 -20.09 3.62
CA PHE A 603 11.28 -20.65 3.77
C PHE A 603 10.20 -20.02 2.87
N PRO A 604 10.25 -18.74 2.46
CA PRO A 604 9.23 -18.21 1.57
C PRO A 604 9.19 -18.94 0.21
N ILE A 605 10.32 -19.49 -0.25
CA ILE A 605 10.39 -20.33 -1.45
C ILE A 605 9.67 -21.65 -1.18
N LEU A 606 9.95 -22.31 -0.05
CA LEU A 606 9.27 -23.55 0.33
C LEU A 606 7.76 -23.33 0.51
N ARG A 607 7.32 -22.16 0.98
CA ARG A 607 5.89 -21.85 1.10
C ARG A 607 5.17 -21.71 -0.24
N GLN A 608 5.86 -21.32 -1.33
CA GLN A 608 5.26 -21.30 -2.68
C GLN A 608 4.86 -22.69 -3.18
N SER A 609 5.40 -23.74 -2.56
CA SER A 609 5.03 -25.13 -2.83
C SER A 609 3.70 -25.55 -2.15
N PHE A 610 3.18 -24.72 -1.23
CA PHE A 610 2.08 -25.01 -0.31
C PHE A 610 2.26 -26.24 0.59
N ALA A 611 3.41 -26.91 0.54
CA ALA A 611 3.80 -28.05 1.38
C ALA A 611 5.02 -27.67 2.24
N SER A 612 4.79 -26.88 3.30
CA SER A 612 5.85 -26.33 4.14
C SER A 612 5.49 -26.37 5.62
N TRP A 613 6.42 -26.89 6.44
CA TRP A 613 6.33 -26.89 7.90
C TRP A 613 6.18 -25.50 8.51
N VAL A 614 6.60 -24.45 7.81
CA VAL A 614 6.41 -23.06 8.28
C VAL A 614 4.93 -22.69 8.34
N ASN A 615 4.05 -23.30 7.54
CA ASN A 615 2.62 -23.10 7.67
C ASN A 615 2.08 -23.66 9.00
N ALA A 616 2.63 -24.78 9.49
CA ALA A 616 2.26 -25.35 10.79
C ALA A 616 2.78 -24.55 12.00
N VAL A 617 3.74 -23.65 11.78
CA VAL A 617 4.21 -22.69 12.78
C VAL A 617 3.39 -21.41 12.72
N ALA A 618 3.22 -20.86 11.52
CA ALA A 618 2.49 -19.61 11.27
C ALA A 618 1.00 -19.74 11.62
N TYR A 619 0.44 -20.95 11.50
CA TYR A 619 -0.96 -21.24 11.79
C TYR A 619 -1.10 -22.45 12.72
N TYR A 620 -2.21 -22.53 13.45
CA TYR A 620 -2.59 -23.76 14.14
C TYR A 620 -3.36 -24.68 13.17
N VAL A 621 -2.65 -25.58 12.49
CA VAL A 621 -3.21 -26.45 11.44
C VAL A 621 -2.81 -27.92 11.66
N PRO A 622 -3.34 -28.57 12.71
CA PRO A 622 -2.88 -29.91 13.13
C PRO A 622 -3.12 -30.99 12.06
N ASP A 623 -4.18 -30.86 11.25
CA ASP A 623 -4.51 -31.84 10.20
C ASP A 623 -3.51 -31.74 9.04
N TYR A 624 -3.20 -30.51 8.61
CA TYR A 624 -2.15 -30.22 7.64
C TYR A 624 -0.77 -30.70 8.13
N ARG A 625 -0.46 -30.51 9.42
CA ARG A 625 0.76 -31.01 10.05
C ARG A 625 0.86 -32.54 9.93
N ARG A 626 -0.21 -33.27 10.25
CA ARG A 626 -0.24 -34.75 10.14
C ARG A 626 -0.11 -35.21 8.68
N TRP A 627 -0.75 -34.51 7.76
CA TRP A 627 -0.61 -34.79 6.34
C TRP A 627 0.84 -34.60 5.85
N LEU A 628 1.51 -33.48 6.21
CA LEU A 628 2.92 -33.26 5.87
C LEU A 628 3.82 -34.35 6.47
N ALA A 629 3.62 -34.71 7.73
CA ALA A 629 4.39 -35.77 8.38
C ALA A 629 4.26 -37.14 7.66
N ALA A 630 3.08 -37.43 7.12
CA ALA A 630 2.80 -38.70 6.44
C ALA A 630 3.28 -38.74 4.99
N THR A 631 3.29 -37.60 4.30
CA THR A 631 3.56 -37.52 2.86
C THR A 631 4.97 -37.02 2.52
N GLY A 632 5.61 -36.30 3.45
CA GLY A 632 6.91 -35.65 3.28
C GLY A 632 6.85 -34.43 2.35
N SER A 633 7.88 -33.58 2.41
CA SER A 633 7.99 -32.38 1.58
C SER A 633 8.89 -32.55 0.35
N GLY A 634 9.19 -33.78 -0.07
CA GLY A 634 10.22 -34.08 -1.10
C GLY A 634 10.18 -33.18 -2.36
N ASN A 635 8.99 -32.98 -2.92
CA ASN A 635 8.80 -32.12 -4.10
C ASN A 635 9.03 -30.63 -3.81
N ALA A 636 8.87 -30.18 -2.57
CA ALA A 636 9.13 -28.80 -2.17
C ALA A 636 10.63 -28.46 -2.23
N TYR A 637 11.54 -29.39 -1.91
CA TYR A 637 12.98 -29.16 -2.05
C TYR A 637 13.46 -29.24 -3.50
N ALA A 638 12.83 -30.07 -4.33
CA ALA A 638 13.06 -30.06 -5.77
C ALA A 638 12.62 -28.71 -6.39
N PHE A 639 11.44 -28.21 -5.99
CA PHE A 639 10.98 -26.87 -6.35
C PHE A 639 11.93 -25.78 -5.84
N HIS A 640 12.37 -25.88 -4.57
CA HIS A 640 13.36 -24.97 -4.00
C HIS A 640 14.63 -24.90 -4.85
N GLN A 641 15.19 -26.07 -5.22
CA GLN A 641 16.38 -26.13 -6.08
C GLN A 641 16.18 -25.46 -7.42
N ARG A 642 15.02 -25.68 -8.04
CA ARG A 642 14.69 -25.07 -9.33
C ARG A 642 14.58 -23.55 -9.24
N VAL A 643 14.01 -23.02 -8.15
CA VAL A 643 13.99 -21.57 -7.88
C VAL A 643 15.41 -21.04 -7.60
N MET A 644 16.25 -21.80 -6.89
CA MET A 644 17.63 -21.38 -6.65
C MET A 644 18.47 -21.35 -7.93
N ARG A 645 18.24 -22.28 -8.86
CA ARG A 645 18.81 -22.24 -10.21
C ARG A 645 18.38 -20.99 -10.98
N HIS A 646 17.11 -20.63 -10.87
CA HIS A 646 16.59 -19.38 -11.44
C HIS A 646 17.31 -18.15 -10.87
N PHE A 647 17.51 -18.09 -9.55
CA PHE A 647 18.27 -17.00 -8.94
C PHE A 647 19.76 -16.99 -9.33
N ASN A 648 20.40 -18.16 -9.50
CA ASN A 648 21.76 -18.22 -10.08
C ASN A 648 21.79 -17.57 -11.45
N TRP A 649 20.88 -17.99 -12.33
CA TRP A 649 20.78 -17.45 -13.69
C TRP A 649 20.55 -15.92 -13.66
N GLN A 650 19.57 -15.43 -12.89
CA GLN A 650 19.31 -13.98 -12.74
C GLN A 650 20.55 -13.22 -12.25
N ARG A 651 21.25 -13.76 -11.24
CA ARG A 651 22.44 -13.12 -10.68
C ARG A 651 23.62 -13.14 -11.63
N ARG A 652 23.77 -14.17 -12.47
CA ARG A 652 24.79 -14.22 -13.51
C ARG A 652 24.57 -13.17 -14.60
N GLN A 653 23.31 -12.84 -14.91
CA GLN A 653 23.01 -11.70 -15.80
C GLN A 653 23.47 -10.36 -15.20
N ARG A 654 23.58 -10.25 -13.87
CA ARG A 654 24.01 -9.04 -13.15
C ARG A 654 25.49 -9.03 -12.79
N ASN A 655 26.06 -10.18 -12.48
CA ASN A 655 27.40 -10.35 -11.91
C ASN A 655 28.14 -11.50 -12.62
N ARG A 656 29.35 -11.23 -13.13
CA ARG A 656 30.14 -12.21 -13.89
C ARG A 656 30.92 -13.21 -13.01
N ASP A 657 30.86 -13.07 -11.69
CA ASP A 657 31.55 -13.99 -10.77
C ASP A 657 30.72 -15.25 -10.50
N ALA A 658 31.09 -16.35 -11.18
CA ALA A 658 30.43 -17.65 -11.08
C ALA A 658 30.89 -18.50 -9.89
N THR A 659 31.75 -18.00 -8.99
CA THR A 659 32.41 -18.78 -7.94
C THR A 659 31.75 -18.71 -6.56
N LYS A 660 30.61 -18.03 -6.45
CA LYS A 660 29.92 -17.79 -5.18
C LYS A 660 29.11 -18.99 -4.68
N VAL A 661 29.04 -19.12 -3.36
CA VAL A 661 28.34 -20.21 -2.66
C VAL A 661 27.07 -19.68 -2.01
N TRP A 662 25.96 -20.42 -2.06
CA TRP A 662 24.76 -20.02 -1.32
C TRP A 662 24.91 -20.24 0.17
N LEU A 663 24.51 -19.22 0.95
CA LEU A 663 24.39 -19.28 2.39
C LEU A 663 22.92 -19.16 2.79
N PHE A 664 22.31 -20.31 3.05
CA PHE A 664 20.93 -20.44 3.52
C PHE A 664 20.88 -20.47 5.04
N LYS A 665 19.72 -20.08 5.58
CA LYS A 665 19.42 -20.23 7.00
C LYS A 665 17.94 -20.46 7.16
N MET A 666 17.57 -21.59 7.76
CA MET A 666 16.20 -21.85 8.16
C MET A 666 16.15 -23.03 9.15
N PRO A 667 15.60 -22.84 10.36
CA PRO A 667 15.57 -23.89 11.40
C PRO A 667 14.93 -25.22 10.98
N PHE A 668 13.80 -25.15 10.27
CA PHE A 668 12.98 -26.30 9.90
C PHE A 668 13.54 -27.13 8.74
N HIS A 669 14.72 -26.80 8.20
CA HIS A 669 15.45 -27.76 7.35
C HIS A 669 15.71 -29.08 8.09
N LEU A 670 15.83 -29.01 9.42
CA LEU A 670 15.99 -30.18 10.28
C LEU A 670 14.80 -31.15 10.25
N MET A 671 13.60 -30.71 9.85
CA MET A 671 12.44 -31.60 9.71
C MET A 671 12.49 -32.46 8.45
N GLU A 672 13.31 -32.09 7.46
CA GLU A 672 13.23 -32.59 6.09
C GLU A 672 14.62 -32.86 5.51
N LEU A 673 15.57 -33.28 6.36
CA LEU A 673 16.97 -33.50 5.96
C LEU A 673 17.13 -34.51 4.83
N GLU A 674 16.28 -35.53 4.78
CA GLU A 674 16.28 -36.51 3.70
C GLU A 674 15.89 -35.88 2.35
N ALA A 675 14.79 -35.12 2.31
CA ALA A 675 14.36 -34.40 1.12
C ALA A 675 15.38 -33.33 0.69
N LEU A 676 15.99 -32.64 1.66
CA LEU A 676 17.03 -31.65 1.40
C LEU A 676 18.25 -32.32 0.75
N LEU A 677 18.79 -33.38 1.34
CA LEU A 677 19.98 -34.07 0.82
C LEU A 677 19.74 -34.78 -0.51
N ALA A 678 18.51 -35.23 -0.78
CA ALA A 678 18.16 -35.77 -2.09
C ALA A 678 18.30 -34.73 -3.21
N ASN A 679 18.10 -33.44 -2.91
CA ASN A 679 18.19 -32.34 -3.88
C ASN A 679 19.54 -31.59 -3.80
N TYR A 680 20.18 -31.55 -2.63
CA TYR A 680 21.49 -30.94 -2.41
C TYR A 680 22.47 -31.99 -1.86
N PRO A 681 22.92 -32.92 -2.71
CA PRO A 681 23.70 -34.07 -2.28
C PRO A 681 25.11 -33.70 -1.77
N ASP A 682 25.55 -32.46 -1.94
CA ASP A 682 26.82 -31.90 -1.47
C ASP A 682 26.63 -30.77 -0.45
N ALA A 683 25.43 -30.64 0.13
CA ALA A 683 25.13 -29.65 1.15
C ALA A 683 26.06 -29.74 2.36
N ILE A 684 26.42 -28.57 2.88
CA ILE A 684 27.19 -28.36 4.11
C ILE A 684 26.25 -27.80 5.17
N PHE A 685 26.34 -28.29 6.39
CA PHE A 685 25.48 -27.85 7.49
C PHE A 685 26.28 -27.19 8.60
N ILE A 686 25.79 -26.06 9.09
CA ILE A 686 26.26 -25.44 10.31
C ILE A 686 25.10 -25.48 11.29
N GLN A 687 25.15 -26.40 12.26
CA GLN A 687 24.10 -26.57 13.24
C GLN A 687 24.44 -25.81 14.52
N THR A 688 23.54 -24.92 14.94
CA THR A 688 23.67 -24.21 16.21
C THR A 688 22.94 -24.95 17.34
N HIS A 689 23.54 -24.99 18.53
CA HIS A 689 23.06 -25.74 19.69
C HIS A 689 22.86 -24.83 20.90
N ARG A 690 21.81 -25.12 21.69
CA ARG A 690 21.50 -24.43 22.95
C ARG A 690 20.66 -25.34 23.84
N GLU A 691 20.82 -25.23 25.14
CA GLU A 691 20.01 -25.98 26.11
C GLU A 691 18.50 -25.71 25.92
N PRO A 692 17.66 -26.74 25.70
CA PRO A 692 16.22 -26.60 25.44
C PRO A 692 15.45 -25.72 26.43
N ALA A 693 15.71 -25.88 27.73
CA ALA A 693 15.05 -25.07 28.76
C ALA A 693 15.32 -23.56 28.61
N GLN A 694 16.43 -23.17 27.97
CA GLN A 694 16.80 -21.77 27.79
C GLN A 694 16.15 -21.09 26.57
N PHE A 695 15.67 -21.85 25.57
CA PHE A 695 15.05 -21.26 24.38
C PHE A 695 13.54 -21.51 24.29
N MET A 696 13.00 -22.58 24.89
CA MET A 696 11.59 -22.96 24.71
C MET A 696 10.59 -21.87 25.14
N GLY A 697 10.86 -21.13 26.23
CA GLY A 697 9.99 -20.02 26.64
C GLY A 697 9.97 -18.88 25.60
N SER A 698 11.13 -18.55 25.04
CA SER A 698 11.25 -17.53 23.99
C SER A 698 10.68 -18.00 22.64
N TRP A 699 10.77 -19.29 22.34
CA TRP A 699 10.17 -19.90 21.16
C TRP A 699 8.64 -19.82 21.20
N ASN A 700 8.03 -20.26 22.30
CA ASN A 700 6.57 -20.19 22.46
C ASN A 700 6.05 -18.76 22.39
N SER A 701 6.74 -17.81 23.05
CA SER A 701 6.37 -16.39 22.96
C SER A 701 6.45 -15.86 21.53
N LEU A 702 7.42 -16.31 20.74
CA LEU A 702 7.51 -15.95 19.32
C LEU A 702 6.36 -16.54 18.51
N VAL A 703 6.02 -17.82 18.72
CA VAL A 703 4.92 -18.50 18.02
C VAL A 703 3.58 -17.83 18.33
N ASP A 704 3.28 -17.57 19.61
CA ASP A 704 2.05 -16.86 20.01
C ASP A 704 1.96 -15.49 19.36
N ARG A 705 3.07 -14.75 19.27
CA ARG A 705 3.10 -13.42 18.64
C ARG A 705 2.95 -13.48 17.11
N ILE A 706 3.55 -14.47 16.45
CA ILE A 706 3.34 -14.72 15.00
C ILE A 706 1.86 -15.02 14.75
N ARG A 707 1.28 -15.91 15.56
CA ARG A 707 -0.11 -16.35 15.41
C ARG A 707 -1.11 -15.27 15.79
N SER A 708 -0.83 -14.40 16.77
CA SER A 708 -1.74 -13.31 17.18
C SER A 708 -2.02 -12.29 16.08
N VAL A 709 -1.20 -12.26 15.02
CA VAL A 709 -1.46 -11.41 13.85
C VAL A 709 -2.69 -11.89 13.10
N SER A 710 -2.88 -13.22 12.99
CA SER A 710 -3.86 -13.82 12.08
C SER A 710 -4.93 -14.66 12.78
N LEU A 711 -4.68 -15.11 14.01
CA LEU A 711 -5.51 -16.10 14.69
C LEU A 711 -6.13 -15.55 15.99
N GLU A 712 -7.26 -16.14 16.36
CA GLU A 712 -7.85 -16.02 17.67
C GLU A 712 -6.84 -16.45 18.75
N PRO A 713 -6.77 -15.73 19.89
CA PRO A 713 -5.90 -16.11 20.99
C PRO A 713 -6.21 -17.52 21.49
N ARG A 714 -5.17 -18.31 21.75
CA ARG A 714 -5.27 -19.65 22.34
C ARG A 714 -4.71 -19.65 23.76
N PRO A 715 -5.15 -20.58 24.63
CA PRO A 715 -4.52 -20.75 25.93
C PRO A 715 -3.02 -21.06 25.78
N PRO A 716 -2.11 -20.30 26.43
CA PRO A 716 -0.66 -20.47 26.25
C PRO A 716 -0.14 -21.88 26.52
N HIS A 717 -0.78 -22.62 27.43
CA HIS A 717 -0.40 -24.00 27.75
C HIS A 717 -0.64 -24.99 26.60
N GLU A 718 -1.59 -24.70 25.70
CA GLU A 718 -1.81 -25.50 24.49
C GLU A 718 -0.69 -25.26 23.48
N THR A 719 -0.33 -23.99 23.22
CA THR A 719 0.84 -23.64 22.39
C THR A 719 2.10 -24.30 22.97
N GLY A 720 2.29 -24.19 24.29
CA GLY A 720 3.42 -24.81 24.99
C GLY A 720 3.55 -26.31 24.73
N ALA A 721 2.44 -27.05 24.88
CA ALA A 721 2.43 -28.49 24.64
C ALA A 721 2.67 -28.84 23.16
N GLU A 722 2.01 -28.14 22.24
CA GLU A 722 2.16 -28.33 20.79
C GLU A 722 3.60 -28.09 20.33
N GLN A 723 4.20 -26.97 20.74
CA GLN A 723 5.53 -26.58 20.33
C GLN A 723 6.62 -27.41 21.01
N LEU A 724 6.39 -27.87 22.24
CA LEU A 724 7.29 -28.83 22.88
C LEU A 724 7.40 -30.09 22.02
N ASP A 725 6.26 -30.69 21.68
CA ASP A 725 6.18 -31.89 20.82
C ASP A 725 6.82 -31.66 19.44
N LEU A 726 6.48 -30.54 18.78
CA LEU A 726 7.02 -30.23 17.45
C LEU A 726 8.54 -30.02 17.47
N MET A 727 9.07 -29.25 18.43
CA MET A 727 10.49 -28.93 18.48
C MET A 727 11.34 -30.09 18.96
N SER A 728 10.86 -30.85 19.95
CA SER A 728 11.57 -32.06 20.41
C SER A 728 11.57 -33.12 19.33
N GLY A 729 10.44 -33.33 18.65
CA GLY A 729 10.34 -34.25 17.51
C GLY A 729 11.35 -33.90 16.42
N MET A 730 11.41 -32.63 16.00
CA MET A 730 12.35 -32.17 14.98
C MET A 730 13.81 -32.42 15.37
N LEU A 731 14.24 -31.99 16.58
CA LEU A 731 15.65 -32.13 16.96
C LEU A 731 16.03 -33.59 17.19
N ASN A 732 15.20 -34.37 17.88
CA ASN A 732 15.50 -35.77 18.13
C ASN A 732 15.58 -36.55 16.82
N GLU A 733 14.69 -36.29 15.86
CA GLU A 733 14.74 -36.93 14.54
C GLU A 733 15.96 -36.49 13.73
N ALA A 734 16.32 -35.20 13.77
CA ALA A 734 17.53 -34.73 13.12
C ALA A 734 18.80 -35.39 13.69
N MET A 735 18.85 -35.65 15.01
CA MET A 735 20.00 -36.36 15.61
C MET A 735 20.04 -37.81 15.16
N ARG A 736 18.90 -38.51 15.20
CA ARG A 736 18.79 -39.88 14.67
C ARG A 736 19.20 -39.97 13.20
N PHE A 737 18.78 -39.01 12.39
CA PHE A 737 19.17 -38.91 10.99
C PHE A 737 20.69 -38.81 10.84
N ARG A 738 21.34 -37.92 11.59
CA ARG A 738 22.81 -37.75 11.57
C ARG A 738 23.54 -39.02 12.01
N GLU A 739 23.11 -39.63 13.12
CA GLU A 739 23.69 -40.87 13.63
C GLU A 739 23.55 -42.04 12.65
N SER A 740 22.44 -42.09 11.91
CA SER A 740 22.21 -43.11 10.89
C SER A 740 23.05 -42.91 9.61
N ARG A 741 23.69 -41.75 9.46
CA ARG A 741 24.46 -41.37 8.25
C ARG A 741 25.86 -40.84 8.59
N PRO A 742 26.74 -41.66 9.18
CA PRO A 742 28.11 -41.25 9.52
C PRO A 742 28.93 -40.80 8.31
N GLU A 743 28.59 -41.24 7.10
CA GLU A 743 29.28 -40.90 5.85
C GLU A 743 29.18 -39.41 5.47
N ILE A 744 28.18 -38.69 5.97
CA ILE A 744 28.02 -37.24 5.73
C ILE A 744 28.40 -36.39 6.95
N GLU A 745 28.86 -37.00 8.04
CA GLU A 745 29.18 -36.29 9.28
C GLU A 745 30.27 -35.23 9.08
N SER A 746 31.20 -35.47 8.15
CA SER A 746 32.24 -34.49 7.79
C SER A 746 31.71 -33.16 7.25
N ARG A 747 30.43 -33.12 6.84
CA ARG A 747 29.76 -31.94 6.28
C ARG A 747 29.03 -31.10 7.33
N TRP A 748 29.03 -31.55 8.59
CA TRP A 748 28.41 -30.84 9.70
C TRP A 748 29.46 -30.06 10.50
N VAL A 749 29.08 -28.85 10.91
CA VAL A 749 29.82 -28.03 11.86
C VAL A 749 28.88 -27.67 13.00
N ASP A 750 29.17 -28.19 14.19
CA ASP A 750 28.38 -27.94 15.38
C ASP A 750 28.88 -26.67 16.09
N VAL A 751 27.97 -25.75 16.40
CA VAL A 751 28.27 -24.43 16.99
C VAL A 751 27.49 -24.27 18.28
N SER A 752 28.19 -24.08 19.41
CA SER A 752 27.54 -23.69 20.66
C SER A 752 27.04 -22.24 20.58
N TYR A 753 25.79 -22.01 21.02
CA TYR A 753 25.26 -20.65 21.18
C TYR A 753 26.12 -19.82 22.14
N ARG A 754 26.65 -20.45 23.20
CA ARG A 754 27.49 -19.77 24.18
C ARG A 754 28.76 -19.25 23.52
N ASP A 755 29.48 -20.11 22.82
CA ASP A 755 30.72 -19.74 22.13
C ASP A 755 30.47 -18.70 21.04
N LEU A 756 29.35 -18.81 20.31
CA LEU A 756 28.98 -17.84 19.29
C LEU A 756 28.72 -16.44 19.86
N VAL A 757 28.19 -16.34 21.08
CA VAL A 757 27.95 -15.05 21.74
C VAL A 757 29.22 -14.51 22.38
N GLU A 758 29.99 -15.36 23.07
CA GLU A 758 31.20 -14.94 23.79
C GLU A 758 32.36 -14.64 22.84
N ASN A 759 32.56 -15.46 21.81
CA ASN A 759 33.72 -15.41 20.91
C ASN A 759 33.34 -15.60 19.41
N PRO A 760 32.50 -14.72 18.84
CA PRO A 760 31.93 -14.89 17.49
C PRO A 760 32.99 -15.03 16.39
N MET A 761 34.09 -14.27 16.46
CA MET A 761 35.16 -14.31 15.45
C MET A 761 35.90 -15.65 15.45
N ALA A 762 36.15 -16.22 16.64
CA ALA A 762 36.80 -17.52 16.77
C ALA A 762 35.91 -18.65 16.22
N VAL A 763 34.59 -18.56 16.47
CA VAL A 763 33.61 -19.50 15.91
C VAL A 763 33.60 -19.46 14.39
N VAL A 764 33.55 -18.26 13.78
CA VAL A 764 33.60 -18.14 12.31
C VAL A 764 34.92 -18.64 11.75
N ASN A 765 36.06 -18.38 12.40
CA ASN A 765 37.35 -18.93 11.99
C ASN A 765 37.33 -20.47 12.00
N ALA A 766 36.83 -21.09 13.08
CA ALA A 766 36.75 -22.55 13.20
C ALA A 766 35.80 -23.16 12.15
N ILE A 767 34.68 -22.49 11.84
CA ILE A 767 33.82 -22.88 10.71
C ILE A 767 34.63 -22.85 9.42
N TYR A 768 35.36 -21.77 9.14
CA TYR A 768 36.09 -21.60 7.88
C TYR A 768 37.21 -22.64 7.74
N GLU A 769 37.96 -22.91 8.81
CA GLU A 769 38.95 -23.99 8.86
C GLU A 769 38.31 -25.35 8.53
N ARG A 770 37.14 -25.63 9.10
CA ARG A 770 36.40 -26.87 8.86
C ARG A 770 35.87 -26.98 7.43
N LEU A 771 35.57 -25.85 6.79
CA LEU A 771 35.17 -25.76 5.38
C LEU A 771 36.36 -25.65 4.42
N GLU A 772 37.60 -25.74 4.93
CA GLU A 772 38.84 -25.59 4.17
C GLU A 772 38.95 -24.23 3.47
N TRP A 773 38.41 -23.19 4.12
CA TRP A 773 38.39 -21.82 3.63
C TRP A 773 39.33 -20.94 4.44
N ARG A 774 40.07 -20.07 3.75
CA ARG A 774 40.90 -19.07 4.41
C ARG A 774 40.04 -17.97 5.01
N PHE A 775 40.26 -17.61 6.28
CA PHE A 775 39.65 -16.45 6.89
C PHE A 775 40.51 -15.21 6.60
N GLU A 776 40.16 -14.50 5.52
CA GLU A 776 40.95 -13.37 5.04
C GLU A 776 40.83 -12.15 5.99
N PRO A 777 41.92 -11.41 6.27
CA PRO A 777 41.89 -10.25 7.17
C PRO A 777 40.84 -9.19 6.80
N VAL A 778 40.57 -9.00 5.50
CA VAL A 778 39.54 -8.07 5.03
C VAL A 778 38.13 -8.49 5.44
N VAL A 779 37.86 -9.81 5.45
CA VAL A 779 36.57 -10.35 5.87
C VAL A 779 36.44 -10.22 7.39
N ALA A 780 37.53 -10.49 8.12
CA ALA A 780 37.54 -10.33 9.57
C ALA A 780 37.22 -8.88 9.98
N ALA A 781 37.86 -7.89 9.35
CA ALA A 781 37.62 -6.47 9.63
C ALA A 781 36.17 -6.04 9.31
N GLU A 782 35.58 -6.53 8.21
CA GLU A 782 34.17 -6.27 7.88
C GLU A 782 33.19 -6.84 8.92
N MET A 783 33.48 -8.06 9.40
CA MET A 783 32.69 -8.70 10.47
C MET A 783 32.83 -7.98 11.81
N GLU A 784 34.04 -7.59 12.20
CA GLU A 784 34.30 -6.81 13.42
C GLU A 784 33.57 -5.47 13.40
N SER A 785 33.70 -4.71 12.30
CA SER A 785 32.99 -3.45 12.12
C SER A 785 31.47 -3.63 12.20
N TRP A 786 30.93 -4.73 11.68
CA TRP A 786 29.52 -5.05 11.82
C TRP A 786 29.14 -5.40 13.27
N LEU A 787 29.97 -6.18 13.97
CA LEU A 787 29.75 -6.54 15.37
C LEU A 787 29.70 -5.31 16.29
N GLU A 788 30.59 -4.35 16.09
CA GLU A 788 30.61 -3.07 16.82
C GLU A 788 29.29 -2.31 16.65
N ARG A 789 28.80 -2.19 15.41
CA ARG A 789 27.49 -1.57 15.12
C ARG A 789 26.33 -2.30 15.80
N GLN A 790 26.36 -3.64 15.82
CA GLN A 790 25.32 -4.45 16.47
C GLN A 790 25.38 -4.39 18.00
N ALA A 791 26.57 -4.22 18.58
CA ALA A 791 26.73 -4.05 20.02
C ALA A 791 26.11 -2.74 20.50
N GLU A 792 26.27 -1.66 19.73
CA GLU A 792 25.66 -0.35 20.03
C GLU A 792 24.13 -0.42 19.98
N GLN A 793 23.55 -1.07 18.97
CA GLN A 793 22.10 -1.27 18.86
C GLN A 793 21.51 -2.08 20.02
N ARG A 794 22.21 -3.10 20.52
CA ARG A 794 21.73 -3.96 21.63
C ARG A 794 21.66 -3.26 22.98
N ARG A 795 22.42 -2.16 23.19
CA ARG A 795 22.40 -1.39 24.45
C ARG A 795 21.10 -0.60 24.66
N GLN A 796 20.29 -0.45 23.62
CA GLN A 796 19.12 0.43 23.60
C GLN A 796 17.77 -0.32 23.73
N GLY A 797 17.77 -1.66 23.81
CA GLY A 797 16.55 -2.48 23.87
C GLY A 797 16.25 -3.04 25.27
N PRO A 798 14.97 -3.08 25.71
CA PRO A 798 14.61 -3.71 26.97
C PRO A 798 14.83 -5.24 26.92
N PRO A 799 15.35 -5.87 27.99
CA PRO A 799 15.46 -7.32 28.05
C PRO A 799 14.08 -7.96 28.24
N HIS A 800 13.65 -8.80 27.29
CA HIS A 800 12.45 -9.61 27.50
C HIS A 800 12.76 -10.80 28.42
N ARG A 801 11.98 -10.94 29.49
CA ARG A 801 11.98 -12.12 30.37
C ARG A 801 10.80 -13.01 30.01
N TYR A 802 11.05 -14.29 29.73
CA TYR A 802 10.04 -15.30 29.46
C TYR A 802 10.24 -16.47 30.43
N ARG A 803 9.17 -17.06 30.93
CA ARG A 803 9.24 -18.23 31.82
C ARG A 803 8.59 -19.42 31.14
N LEU A 804 9.11 -20.63 31.39
CA LEU A 804 8.50 -21.87 30.86
C LEU A 804 7.09 -22.06 31.43
N GLU A 805 6.91 -21.68 32.68
CA GLU A 805 5.64 -21.74 33.41
C GLU A 805 4.51 -20.97 32.72
N ASP A 806 4.82 -19.88 32.01
CA ASP A 806 3.82 -19.06 31.28
C ASP A 806 3.12 -19.88 30.19
N PHE A 807 3.77 -20.93 29.70
CA PHE A 807 3.28 -21.84 28.66
C PHE A 807 2.98 -23.24 29.20
N GLY A 808 2.80 -23.38 30.52
CA GLY A 808 2.50 -24.66 31.16
C GLY A 808 3.61 -25.71 31.03
N LEU A 809 4.86 -25.28 30.83
CA LEU A 809 6.04 -26.14 30.73
C LEU A 809 6.87 -26.09 32.03
N THR A 810 7.60 -27.17 32.32
CA THR A 810 8.62 -27.21 33.37
C THR A 810 9.96 -27.61 32.76
N ALA A 811 11.07 -27.27 33.44
CA ALA A 811 12.41 -27.62 32.96
C ALA A 811 12.58 -29.14 32.81
N GLU A 812 11.99 -29.93 33.73
CA GLU A 812 12.04 -31.40 33.71
C GLU A 812 11.28 -31.97 32.52
N ARG A 813 10.08 -31.44 32.22
CA ARG A 813 9.29 -31.86 31.05
C ARG A 813 10.00 -31.53 29.75
N VAL A 814 10.62 -30.35 29.68
CA VAL A 814 11.43 -29.95 28.52
C VAL A 814 12.64 -30.86 28.38
N ALA A 815 13.41 -31.08 29.44
CA ALA A 815 14.57 -31.97 29.43
C ALA A 815 14.21 -33.38 28.94
N ALA A 816 13.15 -33.98 29.49
CA ALA A 816 12.69 -35.31 29.12
C ALA A 816 12.26 -35.41 27.65
N ALA A 817 11.60 -34.38 27.09
CA ALA A 817 11.19 -34.39 25.69
C ALA A 817 12.39 -34.33 24.73
N PHE A 818 13.45 -33.60 25.10
CA PHE A 818 14.66 -33.42 24.29
C PHE A 818 15.80 -34.37 24.66
N GLU A 819 15.54 -35.44 25.41
CA GLU A 819 16.61 -36.29 25.95
C GLU A 819 17.58 -36.82 24.87
N PRO A 820 17.11 -37.38 23.73
CA PRO A 820 18.01 -37.82 22.66
C PRO A 820 18.91 -36.69 22.11
N TYR A 821 18.34 -35.49 21.93
CA TYR A 821 19.12 -34.32 21.52
C TYR A 821 20.18 -33.92 22.55
N ARG A 822 19.84 -33.95 23.84
CA ARG A 822 20.76 -33.59 24.92
C ARG A 822 21.90 -34.60 25.04
N GLU A 823 21.61 -35.90 24.91
CA GLU A 823 22.62 -36.96 24.86
C GLU A 823 23.58 -36.78 23.69
N PHE A 824 23.04 -36.49 22.49
CA PHE A 824 23.86 -36.21 21.30
C PHE A 824 24.81 -35.03 21.53
N VAL A 825 24.30 -33.90 22.03
CA VAL A 825 25.09 -32.69 22.31
C VAL A 825 26.19 -32.97 23.35
N ALA A 826 25.86 -33.69 24.42
CA ALA A 826 26.80 -34.06 25.46
C ALA A 826 27.90 -35.00 24.95
N SER A 827 27.55 -35.99 24.13
CA SER A 827 28.51 -36.97 23.57
C SER A 827 29.59 -36.31 22.71
N ARG A 828 29.27 -35.17 22.10
CA ARG A 828 30.16 -34.38 21.23
C ARG A 828 30.87 -33.23 21.94
N LYS A 829 30.66 -33.08 23.26
CA LYS A 829 31.25 -32.02 24.09
C LYS A 829 30.96 -30.62 23.54
N ILE A 830 29.77 -30.42 22.98
CA ILE A 830 29.31 -29.11 22.54
C ILE A 830 28.91 -28.32 23.80
N ALA A 831 29.55 -27.17 24.01
CA ALA A 831 29.51 -26.38 25.25
C ALA A 831 28.16 -25.71 25.55
#